data_AF-A0A9P6PB77-F1
#
_entry.id   AF-A0A9P6PB77-F1
#
_cell.length_a   1.000
_cell.length_b   1.000
_cell.length_c   1.000
_cell.angle_alpha   90.00
_cell.angle_beta   90.00
_cell.angle_gamma   90.00
#
_symmetry.space_group_name_H-M   'P 1'
#
loop_
_entity.id
_entity.type
_entity.pdbx_description
1 polymer ?
#
loop_
_entity_poly.entity_id
_entity_poly.type
_entity_poly.pdbx_seq_one_letter_code
_entity_poly.pdbx_strand_id
1 'polypeptide(L)'
;MRHRSMNFVNRYIRPLACLLSLTVLLACSSTKDARRVPTALTPIKAALDVRQAWKVSVGKSGRHLFAPAAVGDSVYAAGASGSVVKIDATSGNEAWRTKVGADLSAGVGSDGTLAAVGTLKGDVYVFGADGKLLWKANASGEIVTPPAVGQGFVLVRTIDGRITAFSAQTGEQKWVYVNRAVPLNLRTAAGMTFAGDSAVLAGFPGGSLAAINLQSGDAYWQTPVSYPRGVTEVERINDVAGAPTLVGSQSCAVTFQGRIGCFDVLSGRALWEQPFSSYGGLAQDDRTVASANDWSVVSLYDSVTGHPLWRNTQLKSRDVSAPAIVGRAVVVGDYKGFVHFLSHDTGEFVARVKTGGAITAQPVVAGNTLVVQTRDGNLPAGIRARAPPAAAGRRACVFGKSNMKPVIALVGRPNVGKSTLFNRLTRSRDALVADLPGLTRDRHYGEGRVGERPYLVVDTGGFEPVAKDGILHEMARQTRQAVEESDVVVLVVDGRNGLAPQDKAIADYLRKTGRPIFLVLNKAEGMKYSMVSADFYELGLGEPRAISAAHGDGVSEMIGQALDVAYADRAQDDDEQAAHGVKIAIVGRPNVGKSTLVNALLGEERVIAFDMPGTTRDSIYIDFERQGRKYTLIDTAGLRKRGKVFEAVEKFSVVKTLQSIADANVVILLLDAQQDISEQDAHIAGFIIEQGRSLVIGVNKWDGLDEHVRERTKADLARKLKFLDFAKSHYISAAEKTGIGALIRSVDAAYAAAMAKLPTPKLTRALIDAVQFQQPRRRGPVRPKLRYAHQGGQNPPIIVIHGNALDAITDTYKRYLEGRFRETFGLAGTPLRIEFRSSRNPYADKD
;
A
#
# COMPACT_ATOMS: atom_id res chain seq x y z
N MET A 1 80.07 39.28 30.96
CA MET A 1 78.97 39.54 30.00
C MET A 1 78.04 38.34 29.70
N ARG A 2 78.23 37.14 30.28
CA ARG A 2 77.34 35.97 30.02
C ARG A 2 76.14 35.79 30.98
N HIS A 3 76.09 36.49 32.12
CA HIS A 3 75.01 36.30 33.11
C HIS A 3 73.80 37.26 33.02
N ARG A 4 73.89 38.36 32.25
CA ARG A 4 72.75 39.31 32.08
C ARG A 4 71.82 38.99 30.91
N SER A 5 72.27 38.20 29.94
CA SER A 5 71.45 37.81 28.77
C SER A 5 70.43 36.70 29.09
N MET A 6 70.76 35.79 30.02
CA MET A 6 69.89 34.65 30.37
C MET A 6 68.63 35.03 31.16
N ASN A 7 68.63 36.18 31.85
CA ASN A 7 67.48 36.62 32.64
C ASN A 7 66.42 37.36 31.81
N PHE A 8 66.77 37.97 30.67
CA PHE A 8 65.79 38.64 29.81
C PHE A 8 65.00 37.62 28.97
N VAL A 9 65.68 36.59 28.47
CA VAL A 9 65.08 35.50 27.69
C VAL A 9 64.09 34.68 28.55
N ASN A 10 64.44 34.36 29.80
CA ASN A 10 63.56 33.59 30.67
C ASN A 10 62.39 34.39 31.25
N ARG A 11 62.56 35.70 31.48
CA ARG A 11 61.56 36.53 32.16
C ARG A 11 60.56 37.18 31.23
N TYR A 12 60.94 37.43 29.97
CA TYR A 12 60.05 38.08 29.00
C TYR A 12 59.80 37.25 27.75
N ILE A 13 60.80 36.57 27.18
CA ILE A 13 60.62 35.84 25.91
C ILE A 13 59.89 34.51 26.12
N ARG A 14 60.18 33.76 27.20
CA ARG A 14 59.43 32.52 27.52
C ARG A 14 57.94 32.74 27.79
N PRO A 15 57.49 33.70 28.63
CA PRO A 15 56.06 33.93 28.80
C PRO A 15 55.40 34.50 27.54
N LEU A 16 56.09 35.34 26.75
CA LEU A 16 55.54 35.85 25.49
C LEU A 16 55.43 34.75 24.41
N ALA A 17 56.40 33.83 24.34
CA ALA A 17 56.37 32.67 23.46
C ALA A 17 55.32 31.64 23.91
N CYS A 18 55.12 31.46 25.22
CA CYS A 18 54.02 30.66 25.76
C CYS A 18 52.64 31.30 25.50
N LEU A 19 52.52 32.63 25.55
CA LEU A 19 51.30 33.35 25.18
C LEU A 19 51.04 33.29 23.68
N LEU A 20 52.07 33.46 22.84
CA LEU A 20 51.93 33.33 21.38
C LEU A 20 51.56 31.89 20.99
N SER A 21 52.19 30.88 21.60
CA SER A 21 51.84 29.48 21.36
C SER A 21 50.46 29.11 21.93
N LEU A 22 50.01 29.69 23.04
CA LEU A 22 48.62 29.57 23.48
C LEU A 22 47.65 30.23 22.50
N THR A 23 47.97 31.40 21.94
CA THR A 23 47.11 32.05 20.93
C THR A 23 47.10 31.32 19.60
N VAL A 24 48.19 30.67 19.19
CA VAL A 24 48.25 29.81 18.01
C VAL A 24 47.54 28.47 18.25
N LEU A 25 47.60 27.91 19.46
CA LEU A 25 46.81 26.73 19.86
C LEU A 25 45.31 27.05 19.97
N LEU A 26 44.94 28.27 20.38
CA LEU A 26 43.55 28.76 20.34
C LEU A 26 43.09 29.07 18.91
N ALA A 27 43.98 29.52 18.03
CA ALA A 27 43.68 29.76 16.62
C ALA A 27 43.59 28.47 15.78
N CYS A 28 44.28 27.39 16.18
CA CYS A 28 44.26 26.09 15.50
C CYS A 28 43.24 25.09 16.08
N SER A 29 42.48 25.46 17.12
CA SER A 29 41.38 24.65 17.68
C SER A 29 39.98 25.12 17.23
N SER A 30 39.94 25.92 16.16
CA SER A 30 38.69 26.46 15.60
C SER A 30 38.62 26.23 14.10
N THR A 31 38.79 24.99 13.65
CA THR A 31 37.95 24.55 12.54
C THR A 31 36.52 24.66 13.07
N LYS A 32 35.72 25.51 12.44
CA LYS A 32 34.31 25.71 12.80
C LYS A 32 33.59 24.36 12.63
N ASP A 33 33.58 23.53 13.66
CA ASP A 33 32.51 22.56 13.83
C ASP A 33 31.24 23.38 13.69
N ALA A 34 30.47 23.11 12.63
CA ALA A 34 29.21 23.77 12.41
C ALA A 34 28.39 23.54 13.68
N ARG A 35 28.33 24.55 14.57
CA ARG A 35 27.61 24.44 15.84
C ARG A 35 26.24 23.89 15.50
N ARG A 36 25.91 22.74 16.08
CA ARG A 36 24.60 22.10 15.90
C ARG A 36 23.56 22.97 16.59
N VAL A 37 23.15 24.06 15.95
CA VAL A 37 22.12 24.97 16.44
C VAL A 37 20.76 24.30 16.16
N PRO A 38 19.98 23.94 17.19
CA PRO A 38 18.69 23.28 16.99
C PRO A 38 17.73 24.18 16.21
N THR A 39 17.08 23.65 15.17
CA THR A 39 16.09 24.40 14.41
C THR A 39 14.93 24.84 15.31
N ALA A 40 14.54 26.12 15.20
CA ALA A 40 13.40 26.68 15.91
C ALA A 40 12.10 26.04 15.40
N LEU A 41 11.20 25.69 16.31
CA LEU A 41 9.91 25.10 15.95
C LEU A 41 8.97 26.18 15.46
N THR A 42 8.46 26.01 14.24
CA THR A 42 7.40 26.86 13.69
C THR A 42 6.03 26.45 14.24
N PRO A 43 5.08 27.39 14.39
CA PRO A 43 3.68 27.06 14.65
C PRO A 43 3.11 26.20 13.53
N ILE A 44 2.23 25.25 13.88
CA ILE A 44 1.58 24.35 12.92
C ILE A 44 0.06 24.40 13.13
N LYS A 45 -0.71 24.30 12.04
CA LYS A 45 -2.15 24.05 12.12
C LYS A 45 -2.34 22.54 12.27
N ALA A 46 -2.71 22.08 13.45
CA ALA A 46 -2.88 20.65 13.71
C ALA A 46 -3.99 20.07 12.82
N ALA A 47 -3.65 19.08 12.00
CA ALA A 47 -4.57 18.31 11.18
C ALA A 47 -5.06 17.03 11.89
N LEU A 48 -4.37 16.63 12.96
CA LEU A 48 -4.72 15.48 13.80
C LEU A 48 -4.95 15.94 15.25
N ASP A 49 -6.14 15.69 15.80
CA ASP A 49 -6.46 15.97 17.22
C ASP A 49 -5.85 14.89 18.10
N VAL A 50 -4.63 15.14 18.58
CA VAL A 50 -3.88 14.26 19.48
C VAL A 50 -3.83 14.84 20.89
N ARG A 51 -4.10 14.00 21.89
CA ARG A 51 -4.13 14.40 23.29
C ARG A 51 -3.38 13.41 24.16
N GLN A 52 -2.78 13.91 25.23
CA GLN A 52 -2.23 13.09 26.29
C GLN A 52 -3.38 12.46 27.09
N ALA A 53 -3.51 11.12 27.06
CA ALA A 53 -4.57 10.41 27.78
C ALA A 53 -4.20 10.16 29.25
N TRP A 54 -2.97 9.74 29.53
CA TRP A 54 -2.49 9.43 30.88
C TRP A 54 -0.98 9.66 31.00
N LYS A 55 -0.50 9.75 32.25
CA LYS A 55 0.92 9.87 32.61
C LYS A 55 1.24 9.00 33.82
N VAL A 56 2.26 8.15 33.69
CA VAL A 56 2.78 7.30 34.77
C VAL A 56 4.27 7.56 34.95
N SER A 57 4.75 7.54 36.21
CA SER A 57 6.18 7.67 36.51
C SER A 57 6.80 6.30 36.76
N VAL A 58 7.89 5.98 36.07
CA VAL A 58 8.65 4.72 36.22
C VAL A 58 10.00 4.96 36.90
N GLY A 59 10.28 6.20 37.29
CA GLY A 59 11.57 6.61 37.86
C GLY A 59 12.59 6.97 36.78
N LYS A 60 13.49 7.91 37.11
CA LYS A 60 14.41 8.55 36.15
C LYS A 60 15.21 7.53 35.34
N SER A 61 15.45 7.84 34.07
CA SER A 61 16.25 7.01 33.15
C SER A 61 17.75 7.15 33.38
N GLY A 62 18.19 8.18 34.11
CA GLY A 62 19.60 8.40 34.41
C GLY A 62 20.42 8.64 33.15
N ARG A 63 21.56 7.94 33.03
CA ARG A 63 22.48 8.05 31.87
C ARG A 63 22.19 7.04 30.76
N HIS A 64 21.26 6.10 30.98
CA HIS A 64 20.98 5.00 30.06
C HIS A 64 19.70 5.24 29.26
N LEU A 65 19.59 4.56 28.11
CA LEU A 65 18.39 4.59 27.29
C LEU A 65 17.38 3.55 27.79
N PHE A 66 16.24 4.02 28.26
CA PHE A 66 15.11 3.17 28.62
C PHE A 66 14.03 3.29 27.56
N ALA A 67 13.83 2.20 26.82
CA ALA A 67 12.73 2.04 25.89
C ALA A 67 11.64 1.16 26.52
N PRO A 68 10.36 1.54 26.43
CA PRO A 68 9.25 0.68 26.83
C PRO A 68 9.05 -0.44 25.81
N ALA A 69 8.41 -1.53 26.23
CA ALA A 69 7.92 -2.58 25.35
C ALA A 69 6.39 -2.56 25.32
N ALA A 70 5.80 -2.69 24.14
CA ALA A 70 4.36 -2.74 23.95
C ALA A 70 3.95 -4.11 23.37
N VAL A 71 3.02 -4.79 24.04
CA VAL A 71 2.48 -6.08 23.57
C VAL A 71 0.97 -6.07 23.79
N GLY A 72 0.21 -6.15 22.70
CA GLY A 72 -1.25 -5.97 22.74
C GLY A 72 -1.61 -4.61 23.34
N ASP A 73 -2.48 -4.63 24.35
CA ASP A 73 -2.88 -3.44 25.12
C ASP A 73 -2.02 -3.22 26.39
N SER A 74 -0.92 -3.96 26.56
CA SER A 74 -0.02 -3.82 27.72
C SER A 74 1.26 -3.07 27.35
N VAL A 75 1.70 -2.21 28.27
CA VAL A 75 2.96 -1.45 28.19
C VAL A 75 3.82 -1.86 29.36
N TYR A 76 5.04 -2.27 29.06
CA TYR A 76 6.07 -2.55 30.04
C TYR A 76 7.10 -1.44 30.01
N ALA A 77 7.54 -0.99 31.17
CA ALA A 77 8.63 -0.02 31.25
C ALA A 77 9.52 -0.27 32.46
N ALA A 78 10.75 0.22 32.35
CA ALA A 78 11.73 0.17 33.41
C ALA A 78 12.37 1.55 33.63
N GLY A 79 12.87 1.77 34.84
CA GLY A 79 13.63 2.95 35.22
C GLY A 79 14.98 2.59 35.83
N ALA A 80 15.94 3.51 35.80
CA ALA A 80 17.34 3.24 36.15
C ALA A 80 17.52 2.72 37.56
N SER A 81 16.69 3.15 38.50
CA SER A 81 16.82 2.76 39.90
C SER A 81 16.34 1.33 40.19
N GLY A 82 15.89 0.55 39.20
CA GLY A 82 15.37 -0.80 39.42
C GLY A 82 13.86 -0.97 39.33
N SER A 83 13.09 0.09 39.03
CA SER A 83 11.64 -0.06 38.91
C SER A 83 11.28 -0.74 37.60
N VAL A 84 10.36 -1.72 37.64
CA VAL A 84 9.75 -2.35 36.46
C VAL A 84 8.24 -2.35 36.64
N VAL A 85 7.49 -1.96 35.61
CA VAL A 85 6.03 -1.80 35.67
C VAL A 85 5.37 -2.41 34.44
N LYS A 86 4.17 -2.97 34.64
CA LYS A 86 3.21 -3.29 33.57
C LYS A 86 2.00 -2.37 33.71
N ILE A 87 1.62 -1.74 32.61
CA ILE A 87 0.57 -0.71 32.55
C ILE A 87 -0.42 -1.11 31.46
N ASP A 88 -1.70 -0.95 31.73
CA ASP A 88 -2.74 -1.00 30.71
C ASP A 88 -2.66 0.25 29.83
N ALA A 89 -2.42 0.07 28.53
CA ALA A 89 -2.20 1.17 27.59
C ALA A 89 -3.43 2.07 27.44
N THR A 90 -4.64 1.55 27.73
CA THR A 90 -5.87 2.30 27.53
C THR A 90 -6.19 3.23 28.68
N SER A 91 -6.14 2.71 29.89
CA SER A 91 -6.45 3.44 31.12
C SER A 91 -5.24 4.13 31.74
N GLY A 92 -4.03 3.63 31.48
CA GLY A 92 -2.83 4.03 32.20
C GLY A 92 -2.71 3.41 33.59
N ASN A 93 -3.60 2.48 33.95
CA ASN A 93 -3.56 1.80 35.25
C ASN A 93 -2.39 0.82 35.31
N GLU A 94 -1.69 0.80 36.44
CA GLU A 94 -0.63 -0.17 36.70
C GLU A 94 -1.27 -1.53 37.04
N ALA A 95 -0.98 -2.55 36.22
CA ALA A 95 -1.35 -3.93 36.51
C ALA A 95 -0.48 -4.48 37.65
N TRP A 96 0.81 -4.16 37.61
CA TRP A 96 1.75 -4.44 38.70
C TRP A 96 2.99 -3.56 38.58
N ARG A 97 3.68 -3.42 39.71
CA ARG A 97 4.99 -2.77 39.82
C ARG A 97 5.90 -3.61 40.71
N THR A 98 7.13 -3.80 40.29
CA THR A 98 8.16 -4.47 41.07
C THR A 98 9.44 -3.65 41.11
N LYS A 99 10.27 -3.92 42.12
CA LYS A 99 11.53 -3.22 42.35
C LYS A 99 12.66 -4.22 42.39
N VAL A 100 13.58 -4.09 41.45
CA VAL A 100 14.86 -4.78 41.44
C VAL A 100 15.81 -4.07 42.41
N GLY A 101 16.46 -4.84 43.27
CA GLY A 101 17.48 -4.34 44.22
C GLY A 101 18.81 -3.97 43.54
N ALA A 102 18.79 -3.59 42.27
CA ALA A 102 19.96 -3.25 41.46
C ALA A 102 19.58 -2.18 40.42
N ASP A 103 20.58 -1.38 40.04
CA ASP A 103 20.40 -0.39 38.98
C ASP A 103 20.31 -1.08 37.62
N LEU A 104 19.28 -0.72 36.86
CA LEU A 104 19.06 -1.20 35.50
C LEU A 104 19.81 -0.30 34.52
N SER A 105 20.21 -0.89 33.39
CA SER A 105 21.02 -0.21 32.38
C SER A 105 20.44 -0.23 30.98
N ALA A 106 19.25 -0.80 30.82
CA ALA A 106 18.51 -0.83 29.58
C ALA A 106 17.00 -0.87 29.84
N GLY A 107 16.22 -0.64 28.78
CA GLY A 107 14.77 -0.85 28.79
C GLY A 107 14.35 -2.30 29.08
N VAL A 108 13.07 -2.55 28.92
CA VAL A 108 12.45 -3.86 29.22
C VAL A 108 12.10 -4.60 27.93
N GLY A 109 12.27 -5.92 27.93
CA GLY A 109 11.74 -6.82 26.91
C GLY A 109 10.51 -7.56 27.42
N SER A 110 9.53 -7.83 26.56
CA SER A 110 8.34 -8.61 26.96
C SER A 110 7.67 -9.29 25.76
N ASP A 111 7.06 -10.45 26.01
CA ASP A 111 6.13 -11.15 25.11
C ASP A 111 4.65 -11.04 25.56
N GLY A 112 4.37 -10.17 26.55
CA GLY A 112 3.04 -9.99 27.15
C GLY A 112 2.77 -10.91 28.36
N THR A 113 3.53 -11.98 28.51
CA THR A 113 3.46 -12.89 29.67
C THR A 113 4.67 -12.72 30.58
N LEU A 114 5.85 -12.58 30.02
CA LEU A 114 7.11 -12.40 30.73
C LEU A 114 7.66 -11.00 30.50
N ALA A 115 8.38 -10.46 31.48
CA ALA A 115 9.14 -9.23 31.35
C ALA A 115 10.59 -9.46 31.78
N ALA A 116 11.56 -8.97 31.00
CA ALA A 116 12.98 -9.14 31.27
C ALA A 116 13.73 -7.80 31.27
N VAL A 117 14.66 -7.64 32.21
CA VAL A 117 15.52 -6.45 32.34
C VAL A 117 16.96 -6.84 32.65
N GLY A 118 17.90 -5.96 32.29
CA GLY A 118 19.34 -6.18 32.44
C GLY A 118 20.07 -5.08 33.21
N THR A 119 21.26 -5.42 33.70
CA THR A 119 22.16 -4.52 34.46
C THR A 119 23.56 -4.44 33.84
N LEU A 120 24.36 -3.45 34.26
CA LEU A 120 25.77 -3.34 33.86
C LEU A 120 26.63 -4.49 34.40
N LYS A 121 26.19 -5.18 35.46
CA LYS A 121 26.90 -6.35 36.00
C LYS A 121 26.60 -7.64 35.24
N GLY A 122 25.79 -7.57 34.18
CA GLY A 122 25.35 -8.72 33.40
C GLY A 122 24.20 -9.51 34.02
N ASP A 123 23.65 -9.05 35.14
CA ASP A 123 22.48 -9.69 35.74
C ASP A 123 21.24 -9.49 34.86
N VAL A 124 20.50 -10.58 34.67
CA VAL A 124 19.23 -10.67 33.94
C VAL A 124 18.15 -11.06 34.93
N TYR A 125 17.09 -10.25 35.03
CA TYR A 125 15.94 -10.50 35.90
C TYR A 125 14.70 -10.72 35.03
N VAL A 126 13.98 -11.81 35.28
CA VAL A 126 12.77 -12.16 34.53
C VAL A 126 11.57 -12.31 35.45
N PHE A 127 10.48 -11.65 35.09
CA PHE A 127 9.26 -11.57 35.85
C PHE A 127 8.11 -12.26 35.10
N GLY A 128 7.22 -12.88 35.87
CA GLY A 128 5.98 -13.46 35.36
C GLY A 128 4.91 -12.42 35.07
N ALA A 129 3.76 -12.90 34.62
CA ALA A 129 2.63 -12.04 34.26
C ALA A 129 2.08 -11.23 35.45
N ASP A 130 2.33 -11.70 36.67
CA ASP A 130 1.97 -11.08 37.96
C ASP A 130 3.06 -10.14 38.52
N GLY A 131 4.19 -9.97 37.82
CA GLY A 131 5.29 -9.12 38.25
C GLY A 131 6.23 -9.77 39.28
N LYS A 132 6.04 -11.05 39.64
CA LYS A 132 6.95 -11.78 40.51
C LYS A 132 8.19 -12.23 39.75
N LEU A 133 9.34 -12.17 40.42
CA LEU A 133 10.59 -12.68 39.88
C LEU A 133 10.49 -14.20 39.72
N LEU A 134 10.67 -14.71 38.50
CA LEU A 134 10.71 -16.14 38.21
C LEU A 134 12.11 -16.70 38.38
N TRP A 135 13.09 -16.02 37.79
CA TRP A 135 14.48 -16.42 37.86
C TRP A 135 15.42 -15.23 37.63
N LYS A 136 16.68 -15.43 38.03
CA LYS A 136 17.80 -14.52 37.80
C LYS A 136 18.94 -15.31 37.16
N ALA A 137 19.55 -14.76 36.11
CA ALA A 137 20.73 -15.31 35.46
C ALA A 137 21.80 -14.23 35.27
N ASN A 138 22.99 -14.61 34.80
CA ASN A 138 24.06 -13.67 34.47
C ASN A 138 24.60 -13.96 33.06
N ALA A 139 24.70 -12.92 32.22
CA ALA A 139 25.15 -13.01 30.82
C ALA A 139 26.65 -12.69 30.63
N SER A 140 27.42 -12.55 31.73
CA SER A 140 28.88 -12.33 31.72
C SER A 140 29.33 -11.14 30.86
N GLY A 141 28.66 -9.99 30.99
CA GLY A 141 29.01 -8.72 30.32
C GLY A 141 27.98 -7.62 30.57
N GLU A 142 28.32 -6.35 30.27
CA GLU A 142 27.38 -5.23 30.48
C GLU A 142 26.17 -5.31 29.55
N ILE A 143 24.96 -5.26 30.09
CA ILE A 143 23.72 -5.26 29.29
C ILE A 143 23.24 -3.83 29.11
N VAL A 144 23.39 -3.28 27.91
CA VAL A 144 22.97 -1.89 27.58
C VAL A 144 21.84 -1.84 26.55
N THR A 145 21.30 -3.01 26.19
CA THR A 145 20.23 -3.21 25.23
C THR A 145 19.05 -3.90 25.92
N PRO A 146 17.79 -3.51 25.65
CA PRO A 146 16.63 -4.24 26.14
C PRO A 146 16.70 -5.72 25.74
N PRO A 147 16.47 -6.67 26.66
CA PRO A 147 16.40 -8.09 26.31
C PRO A 147 15.29 -8.35 25.27
N ALA A 148 15.45 -9.35 24.41
CA ALA A 148 14.37 -9.82 23.55
C ALA A 148 13.69 -11.03 24.21
N VAL A 149 12.38 -10.96 24.40
CA VAL A 149 11.58 -12.00 25.08
C VAL A 149 10.53 -12.52 24.13
N GLY A 150 10.45 -13.83 23.95
CA GLY A 150 9.49 -14.47 23.07
C GLY A 150 9.95 -15.85 22.61
N GLN A 151 9.04 -16.62 22.00
CA GLN A 151 9.32 -17.95 21.44
C GLN A 151 9.95 -18.94 22.44
N GLY A 152 9.69 -18.78 23.74
CA GLY A 152 10.29 -19.59 24.79
C GLY A 152 11.71 -19.21 25.20
N PHE A 153 12.24 -18.08 24.69
CA PHE A 153 13.58 -17.59 25.00
C PHE A 153 13.58 -16.18 25.60
N VAL A 154 14.61 -15.92 26.42
CA VAL A 154 15.04 -14.59 26.82
C VAL A 154 16.45 -14.39 26.30
N LEU A 155 16.59 -13.55 25.29
CA LEU A 155 17.85 -13.26 24.62
C LEU A 155 18.41 -11.96 25.16
N VAL A 156 19.68 -12.00 25.55
CA VAL A 156 20.37 -10.85 26.15
C VAL A 156 21.62 -10.57 25.35
N ARG A 157 21.78 -9.30 24.97
CA ARG A 157 22.96 -8.83 24.27
C ARG A 157 23.82 -7.96 25.18
N THR A 158 25.09 -8.30 25.26
CA THR A 158 26.09 -7.52 26.00
C THR A 158 26.80 -6.51 25.07
N ILE A 159 27.41 -5.49 25.67
CA ILE A 159 28.06 -4.39 24.94
C ILE A 159 29.19 -4.86 24.01
N ASP A 160 29.88 -5.95 24.34
CA ASP A 160 30.92 -6.57 23.52
C ASP A 160 30.37 -7.35 22.30
N GLY A 161 29.05 -7.40 22.13
CA GLY A 161 28.41 -8.04 20.98
C GLY A 161 28.12 -9.53 21.16
N ARG A 162 28.30 -10.09 22.35
CA ARG A 162 27.84 -11.45 22.67
C ARG A 162 26.32 -11.46 22.87
N ILE A 163 25.67 -12.51 22.40
CA ILE A 163 24.24 -12.78 22.62
C ILE A 163 24.12 -14.09 23.38
N THR A 164 23.49 -14.05 24.54
CA THR A 164 23.22 -15.22 25.37
C THR A 164 21.72 -15.51 25.35
N ALA A 165 21.36 -16.76 25.08
CA ALA A 165 19.99 -17.22 25.13
C ALA A 165 19.72 -18.00 26.40
N PHE A 166 18.67 -17.59 27.12
CA PHE A 166 18.15 -18.31 28.27
C PHE A 166 16.78 -18.90 27.95
N SER A 167 16.47 -20.06 28.52
CA SER A 167 15.12 -20.59 28.58
C SER A 167 14.21 -19.60 29.31
N ALA A 168 13.11 -19.20 28.69
CA ALA A 168 12.16 -18.29 29.29
C ALA A 168 11.52 -18.85 30.57
N GLN A 169 11.40 -20.18 30.67
CA GLN A 169 10.78 -20.86 31.80
C GLN A 169 11.75 -21.06 32.97
N THR A 170 12.98 -21.50 32.68
CA THR A 170 13.91 -21.99 33.71
C THR A 170 15.09 -21.06 33.98
N GLY A 171 15.38 -20.11 33.08
CA GLY A 171 16.58 -19.28 33.15
C GLY A 171 17.87 -20.02 32.80
N GLU A 172 17.79 -21.28 32.36
CA GLU A 172 18.94 -22.07 31.92
C GLU A 172 19.52 -21.48 30.62
N GLN A 173 20.85 -21.27 30.59
CA GLN A 173 21.54 -20.84 29.38
C GLN A 173 21.52 -21.95 28.33
N LYS A 174 20.96 -21.66 27.15
CA LYS A 174 20.85 -22.61 26.03
C LYS A 174 22.03 -22.52 25.08
N TRP A 175 22.43 -21.31 24.72
CA TRP A 175 23.58 -21.08 23.84
C TRP A 175 24.12 -19.66 24.01
N VAL A 176 25.33 -19.46 23.48
CA VAL A 176 26.01 -18.17 23.45
C VAL A 176 26.55 -17.96 22.03
N TYR A 177 26.07 -16.92 21.37
CA TYR A 177 26.62 -16.46 20.10
C TYR A 177 27.69 -15.39 20.38
N VAL A 178 28.90 -15.60 19.84
CA VAL A 178 30.02 -14.67 19.98
C VAL A 178 30.36 -14.11 18.61
N ASN A 179 30.09 -12.83 18.40
CA ASN A 179 30.56 -12.14 17.20
C ASN A 179 32.05 -11.79 17.30
N ARG A 180 32.69 -11.47 16.17
CA ARG A 180 34.06 -10.97 16.15
C ARG A 180 34.17 -9.67 16.96
N ALA A 181 35.14 -9.64 17.87
CA ALA A 181 35.45 -8.44 18.65
C ALA A 181 35.93 -7.31 17.73
N VAL A 182 35.48 -6.09 18.01
CA VAL A 182 35.99 -4.87 17.38
C VAL A 182 36.69 -4.00 18.43
N PRO A 183 37.73 -3.23 18.06
CA PRO A 183 38.49 -2.41 19.02
C PRO A 183 37.66 -1.31 19.67
N LEU A 184 36.67 -0.78 18.94
CA LEU A 184 35.84 0.35 19.35
C LEU A 184 34.42 0.17 18.82
N ASN A 185 33.43 0.45 19.64
CA ASN A 185 32.02 0.37 19.30
C ASN A 185 31.20 1.48 19.98
N LEU A 186 30.02 1.76 19.44
CA LEU A 186 29.07 2.71 20.00
C LEU A 186 28.31 2.08 21.15
N ARG A 187 28.09 2.87 22.20
CA ARG A 187 27.19 2.52 23.30
C ARG A 187 25.74 2.82 22.94
N THR A 188 25.22 2.12 21.92
CA THR A 188 23.81 2.21 21.48
C THR A 188 22.98 1.05 22.01
N ALA A 189 21.68 1.27 22.17
CA ALA A 189 20.72 0.23 22.54
C ALA A 189 20.23 -0.50 21.27
N ALA A 190 21.14 -1.17 20.58
CA ALA A 190 20.82 -1.92 19.35
C ALA A 190 20.12 -3.24 19.70
N GLY A 191 18.78 -3.22 19.63
CA GLY A 191 17.90 -4.33 19.98
C GLY A 191 18.01 -5.54 19.04
N MET A 192 17.21 -6.57 19.34
CA MET A 192 17.11 -7.81 18.57
C MET A 192 15.66 -8.09 18.23
N THR A 193 15.42 -8.73 17.08
CA THR A 193 14.06 -8.98 16.57
C THR A 193 13.90 -10.45 16.24
N PHE A 194 12.88 -11.09 16.81
CA PHE A 194 12.55 -12.47 16.48
C PHE A 194 12.03 -12.58 15.03
N ALA A 195 12.54 -13.55 14.29
CA ALA A 195 12.09 -13.92 12.96
C ALA A 195 11.44 -15.31 13.02
N GLY A 196 10.16 -15.32 13.41
CA GLY A 196 9.42 -16.54 13.70
C GLY A 196 9.98 -17.29 14.92
N ASP A 197 9.83 -18.60 14.92
CA ASP A 197 10.36 -19.54 15.93
C ASP A 197 11.77 -20.06 15.58
N SER A 198 12.28 -19.67 14.41
CA SER A 198 13.48 -20.25 13.82
C SER A 198 14.72 -19.39 14.05
N ALA A 199 14.60 -18.06 14.05
CA ALA A 199 15.74 -17.17 14.11
C ALA A 199 15.54 -15.91 14.96
N VAL A 200 16.65 -15.30 15.36
CA VAL A 200 16.74 -13.92 15.86
C VAL A 200 17.64 -13.09 14.97
N LEU A 201 17.19 -11.89 14.62
CA LEU A 201 17.94 -10.89 13.86
C LEU A 201 18.65 -9.94 14.81
N ALA A 202 19.95 -9.76 14.60
CA ALA A 202 20.78 -8.87 15.41
C ALA A 202 21.80 -8.12 14.55
N GLY A 203 21.91 -6.82 14.79
CA GLY A 203 22.94 -5.96 14.20
C GLY A 203 24.13 -5.83 15.14
N PHE A 204 25.36 -5.88 14.63
CA PHE A 204 26.58 -5.93 15.42
C PHE A 204 27.50 -4.73 15.19
N PRO A 205 28.46 -4.50 16.10
CA PRO A 205 29.54 -3.57 15.86
C PRO A 205 30.32 -3.92 14.58
N GLY A 206 30.86 -2.91 13.91
CA GLY A 206 31.52 -3.07 12.61
C GLY A 206 30.56 -3.22 11.43
N GLY A 207 29.25 -3.18 11.65
CA GLY A 207 28.25 -2.97 10.59
C GLY A 207 27.69 -4.24 9.97
N SER A 208 27.75 -5.36 10.68
CA SER A 208 27.17 -6.62 10.21
C SER A 208 25.79 -6.87 10.80
N LEU A 209 24.90 -7.46 10.00
CA LEU A 209 23.60 -7.98 10.40
C LEU A 209 23.66 -9.50 10.31
N ALA A 210 23.12 -10.22 11.29
CA ALA A 210 23.05 -11.67 11.26
C ALA A 210 21.63 -12.17 11.57
N ALA A 211 21.27 -13.29 10.96
CA ALA A 211 20.19 -14.16 11.44
C ALA A 211 20.81 -15.34 12.17
N ILE A 212 20.46 -15.50 13.44
CA ILE A 212 20.98 -16.54 14.31
C ILE A 212 19.87 -17.54 14.59
N ASN A 213 20.16 -18.83 14.40
CA ASN A 213 19.27 -19.93 14.71
C ASN A 213 18.90 -19.87 16.19
N LEU A 214 17.61 -19.79 16.46
CA LEU A 214 17.10 -19.60 17.81
C LEU A 214 17.31 -20.81 18.72
N GLN A 215 17.44 -22.01 18.14
CA GLN A 215 17.61 -23.25 18.89
C GLN A 215 19.09 -23.58 19.16
N SER A 216 19.96 -23.45 18.16
CA SER A 216 21.38 -23.81 18.28
C SER A 216 22.31 -22.65 18.63
N GLY A 217 21.92 -21.41 18.30
CA GLY A 217 22.78 -20.24 18.41
C GLY A 217 23.75 -20.06 17.24
N ASP A 218 23.71 -20.91 16.21
CA ASP A 218 24.54 -20.76 15.01
C ASP A 218 23.98 -19.69 14.08
N ALA A 219 24.84 -18.96 13.37
CA ALA A 219 24.38 -18.03 12.35
C ALA A 219 23.87 -18.79 11.11
N TYR A 220 22.63 -18.53 10.68
CA TYR A 220 22.17 -18.92 9.34
C TYR A 220 22.95 -18.17 8.27
N TRP A 221 23.13 -16.86 8.50
CA TRP A 221 23.93 -15.99 7.67
C TRP A 221 24.36 -14.76 8.46
N GLN A 222 25.43 -14.13 8.00
CA GLN A 222 25.90 -12.83 8.48
C GLN A 222 26.34 -12.01 7.25
N THR A 223 25.78 -10.81 7.13
CA THR A 223 25.98 -9.93 5.96
C THR A 223 26.38 -8.53 6.43
N PRO A 224 27.29 -7.84 5.74
CA PRO A 224 27.60 -6.44 6.05
C PRO A 224 26.47 -5.52 5.55
N VAL A 225 25.96 -4.67 6.45
CA VAL A 225 25.07 -3.53 6.10
C VAL A 225 25.88 -2.38 5.51
N SER A 226 27.08 -2.17 6.05
CA SER A 226 28.09 -1.27 5.50
C SER A 226 29.46 -1.71 5.99
N TYR A 227 30.51 -1.13 5.43
CA TYR A 227 31.89 -1.39 5.84
C TYR A 227 32.48 -0.19 6.58
N PRO A 228 33.31 -0.41 7.62
CA PRO A 228 34.14 0.61 8.23
C PRO A 228 34.97 1.39 7.20
N ARG A 229 35.10 2.71 7.39
CA ARG A 229 35.92 3.58 6.52
C ARG A 229 36.80 4.50 7.35
N GLY A 230 37.91 4.97 6.78
CA GLY A 230 38.84 5.88 7.46
C GLY A 230 40.10 5.20 7.99
N VAL A 231 41.03 6.02 8.46
CA VAL A 231 42.39 5.62 8.84
C VAL A 231 42.54 5.47 10.36
N THR A 232 41.69 6.11 11.15
CA THR A 232 41.71 6.01 12.62
C THR A 232 40.64 5.06 13.16
N GLU A 233 40.83 4.50 14.35
CA GLU A 233 39.80 3.65 15.00
C GLU A 233 38.47 4.38 15.18
N VAL A 234 38.51 5.69 15.42
CA VAL A 234 37.30 6.53 15.60
C VAL A 234 36.56 6.72 14.28
N GLU A 235 37.27 6.89 13.17
CA GLU A 235 36.65 7.00 11.84
C GLU A 235 36.02 5.68 11.40
N ARG A 236 36.59 4.55 11.82
CA ARG A 236 36.12 3.21 11.44
C ARG A 236 34.91 2.70 12.23
N ILE A 237 34.34 3.50 13.13
CA ILE A 237 33.12 3.11 13.86
C ILE A 237 31.95 3.03 12.87
N ASN A 238 31.35 1.85 12.73
CA ASN A 238 30.32 1.59 11.72
C ASN A 238 29.24 0.64 12.24
N ASP A 239 28.77 0.84 13.46
CA ASP A 239 27.89 -0.12 14.13
C ASP A 239 26.47 -0.08 13.59
N VAL A 240 25.80 -1.23 13.53
CA VAL A 240 24.35 -1.28 13.28
C VAL A 240 23.63 -0.67 14.49
N ALA A 241 22.86 0.39 14.24
CA ALA A 241 22.12 1.14 15.25
C ALA A 241 20.65 0.71 15.30
N GLY A 242 20.10 0.61 16.51
CA GLY A 242 18.72 0.21 16.75
C GLY A 242 18.46 -1.28 16.52
N ALA A 243 17.20 -1.70 16.69
CA ALA A 243 16.79 -3.07 16.38
C ALA A 243 16.54 -3.21 14.87
N PRO A 244 16.99 -4.31 14.22
CA PRO A 244 16.57 -4.62 12.86
C PRO A 244 15.05 -4.77 12.80
N THR A 245 14.39 -4.20 11.80
CA THR A 245 12.95 -4.41 11.62
C THR A 245 12.69 -5.72 10.88
N LEU A 246 11.47 -6.24 10.98
CA LEU A 246 11.04 -7.41 10.24
C LEU A 246 9.60 -7.21 9.75
N VAL A 247 9.42 -7.20 8.44
CA VAL A 247 8.10 -7.18 7.80
C VAL A 247 8.09 -8.18 6.65
N GLY A 248 7.23 -9.20 6.76
CA GLY A 248 7.22 -10.33 5.83
C GLY A 248 8.56 -11.06 5.81
N SER A 249 9.18 -11.19 4.63
CA SER A 249 10.50 -11.81 4.44
C SER A 249 11.65 -10.79 4.37
N GLN A 250 11.39 -9.53 4.72
CA GLN A 250 12.35 -8.44 4.61
C GLN A 250 12.72 -7.91 6.00
N SER A 251 14.02 -7.77 6.25
CA SER A 251 14.57 -7.14 7.44
C SER A 251 15.39 -5.92 7.08
N CYS A 252 15.18 -4.80 7.76
CA CYS A 252 15.92 -3.57 7.48
C CYS A 252 16.80 -3.16 8.66
N ALA A 253 17.97 -2.61 8.35
CA ALA A 253 18.98 -2.22 9.31
C ALA A 253 19.61 -0.89 8.88
N VAL A 254 20.12 -0.13 9.86
CA VAL A 254 20.83 1.13 9.62
C VAL A 254 22.13 1.13 10.41
N THR A 255 23.20 1.68 9.85
CA THR A 255 24.49 1.82 10.53
C THR A 255 24.85 3.27 10.79
N PHE A 256 25.67 3.48 11.80
CA PHE A 256 26.35 4.74 12.01
C PHE A 256 27.48 4.88 10.98
N GLN A 257 27.61 6.06 10.39
CA GLN A 257 28.57 6.41 9.33
C GLN A 257 28.55 5.49 8.09
N GLY A 258 27.42 4.82 7.83
CA GLY A 258 27.32 3.82 6.77
C GLY A 258 26.09 3.97 5.89
N ARG A 259 25.17 3.02 6.02
CA ARG A 259 24.04 2.80 5.13
C ARG A 259 22.78 2.47 5.91
N ILE A 260 21.64 2.72 5.27
CA ILE A 260 20.37 2.07 5.58
C ILE A 260 20.10 1.08 4.46
N GLY A 261 19.64 -0.12 4.80
CA GLY A 261 19.36 -1.14 3.80
C GLY A 261 18.34 -2.15 4.28
N CYS A 262 17.72 -2.84 3.33
CA CYS A 262 16.85 -3.97 3.60
C CYS A 262 17.42 -5.23 2.98
N PHE A 263 17.23 -6.34 3.67
CA PHE A 263 17.85 -7.63 3.43
C PHE A 263 16.76 -8.70 3.43
N ASP A 264 16.92 -9.69 2.55
CA ASP A 264 16.11 -10.90 2.60
C ASP A 264 16.46 -11.69 3.87
N VAL A 265 15.45 -12.04 4.66
CA VAL A 265 15.63 -12.66 5.99
C VAL A 265 16.17 -14.08 5.92
N LEU A 266 15.92 -14.79 4.81
CA LEU A 266 16.35 -16.17 4.65
C LEU A 266 17.80 -16.27 4.18
N SER A 267 18.23 -15.39 3.27
CA SER A 267 19.55 -15.44 2.65
C SER A 267 20.54 -14.39 3.14
N GLY A 268 20.08 -13.32 3.80
CA GLY A 268 20.91 -12.16 4.14
C GLY A 268 21.30 -11.31 2.94
N ARG A 269 20.75 -11.59 1.75
CA ARG A 269 21.05 -10.82 0.55
C ARG A 269 20.45 -9.43 0.65
N ALA A 270 21.25 -8.40 0.39
CA ALA A 270 20.74 -7.03 0.27
C ALA A 270 19.71 -6.95 -0.86
N LEU A 271 18.52 -6.44 -0.53
CA LEU A 271 17.46 -6.10 -1.49
C LEU A 271 17.70 -4.71 -2.05
N TRP A 272 18.10 -3.78 -1.18
CA TRP A 272 18.54 -2.45 -1.55
C TRP A 272 19.34 -1.82 -0.40
N GLU A 273 20.13 -0.80 -0.73
CA GLU A 273 20.91 -0.02 0.22
C GLU A 273 20.95 1.46 -0.20
N GLN A 274 20.97 2.36 0.78
CA GLN A 274 21.09 3.80 0.58
C GLN A 274 22.16 4.39 1.51
N PRO A 275 22.93 5.40 1.07
CA PRO A 275 23.81 6.16 1.95
C PRO A 275 23.01 6.85 3.05
N PHE A 276 23.26 6.48 4.30
CA PHE A 276 22.55 7.03 5.45
C PHE A 276 23.29 6.71 6.74
N SER A 277 23.32 7.66 7.68
CA SER A 277 24.01 7.50 8.96
C SER A 277 23.05 7.82 10.10
N SER A 278 22.85 6.86 11.01
CA SER A 278 22.02 7.02 12.20
C SER A 278 22.65 6.33 13.41
N TYR A 279 22.47 6.93 14.59
CA TYR A 279 22.74 6.30 15.89
C TYR A 279 21.47 5.78 16.61
N GLY A 280 20.29 5.97 16.02
CA GLY A 280 19.00 5.64 16.65
C GLY A 280 18.47 4.28 16.23
N GLY A 281 18.00 4.18 14.99
CA GLY A 281 17.30 3.02 14.46
C GLY A 281 16.34 3.39 13.34
N LEU A 282 15.42 2.49 13.03
CA LEU A 282 14.43 2.67 11.98
C LEU A 282 13.09 2.06 12.37
N ALA A 283 12.04 2.41 11.64
CA ALA A 283 10.74 1.76 11.67
C ALA A 283 10.37 1.33 10.25
N GLN A 284 9.62 0.26 10.13
CA GLN A 284 9.21 -0.30 8.85
C GLN A 284 7.72 -0.68 8.92
N ASP A 285 7.00 -0.41 7.85
CA ASP A 285 5.71 -1.02 7.54
C ASP A 285 5.82 -1.78 6.21
N ASP A 286 4.71 -2.33 5.70
CA ASP A 286 4.71 -3.11 4.45
C ASP A 286 5.21 -2.32 3.23
N ARG A 287 5.18 -0.98 3.28
CA ARG A 287 5.43 -0.10 2.14
C ARG A 287 6.64 0.80 2.30
N THR A 288 7.08 1.05 3.52
CA THR A 288 8.01 2.13 3.82
C THR A 288 8.96 1.79 4.96
N VAL A 289 10.11 2.47 4.95
CA VAL A 289 11.12 2.44 5.99
C VAL A 289 11.41 3.87 6.42
N ALA A 290 11.21 4.20 7.69
CA ALA A 290 11.49 5.51 8.27
C ALA A 290 12.77 5.45 9.11
N SER A 291 13.64 6.45 8.99
CA SER A 291 14.76 6.62 9.91
C SER A 291 15.12 8.10 10.09
N ALA A 292 15.74 8.43 11.22
CA ALA A 292 16.27 9.76 11.48
C ALA A 292 17.80 9.70 11.48
N ASN A 293 18.44 10.58 10.73
CA ASN A 293 19.90 10.59 10.62
C ASN A 293 20.55 11.31 11.80
N ASP A 294 21.88 11.32 11.86
CA ASP A 294 22.65 11.95 12.96
C ASP A 294 22.46 13.47 13.11
N TRP A 295 21.83 14.10 12.11
CA TRP A 295 21.45 15.50 12.10
C TRP A 295 19.99 15.72 12.48
N SER A 296 19.29 14.68 12.94
CA SER A 296 17.84 14.70 13.24
C SER A 296 16.98 15.02 12.03
N VAL A 297 17.47 14.71 10.84
CA VAL A 297 16.70 14.81 9.61
C VAL A 297 15.97 13.48 9.42
N VAL A 298 14.66 13.54 9.45
CA VAL A 298 13.79 12.36 9.30
C VAL A 298 13.58 12.09 7.82
N SER A 299 13.79 10.85 7.40
CA SER A 299 13.57 10.42 6.02
C SER A 299 12.66 9.21 5.99
N LEU A 300 11.87 9.11 4.93
CA LEU A 300 11.08 7.92 4.60
C LEU A 300 11.54 7.36 3.27
N TYR A 301 11.62 6.04 3.17
CA TYR A 301 12.07 5.28 2.01
C TYR A 301 10.99 4.28 1.61
N ASP A 302 10.90 3.92 0.35
CA ASP A 302 10.09 2.80 -0.13
C ASP A 302 10.71 1.47 0.33
N SER A 303 9.91 0.58 0.94
CA SER A 303 10.41 -0.68 1.53
C SER A 303 10.97 -1.65 0.49
N VAL A 304 10.52 -1.59 -0.76
CA VAL A 304 10.92 -2.57 -1.79
C VAL A 304 12.14 -2.09 -2.56
N THR A 305 12.21 -0.81 -2.88
CA THR A 305 13.23 -0.23 -3.77
C THR A 305 14.31 0.55 -3.02
N GLY A 306 14.03 0.98 -1.78
CA GLY A 306 14.90 1.88 -1.03
C GLY A 306 14.90 3.31 -1.56
N HIS A 307 14.04 3.66 -2.52
CA HIS A 307 13.98 5.04 -3.01
C HIS A 307 13.49 6.00 -1.91
N PRO A 308 14.16 7.14 -1.69
CA PRO A 308 13.68 8.15 -0.74
C PRO A 308 12.32 8.71 -1.18
N LEU A 309 11.30 8.60 -0.33
CA LEU A 309 9.96 9.14 -0.54
C LEU A 309 9.89 10.62 -0.14
N TRP A 310 10.41 10.96 1.04
CA TRP A 310 10.55 12.35 1.49
C TRP A 310 11.64 12.48 2.55
N ARG A 311 12.04 13.74 2.79
CA ARG A 311 13.02 14.12 3.81
C ARG A 311 12.57 15.40 4.53
N ASN A 312 12.42 15.34 5.85
CA ASN A 312 12.05 16.47 6.69
C ASN A 312 13.26 17.02 7.45
N THR A 313 13.67 18.23 7.12
CA THR A 313 14.80 18.95 7.75
C THR A 313 14.37 19.92 8.85
N GLN A 314 13.08 20.06 9.12
CA GLN A 314 12.57 21.04 10.09
C GLN A 314 12.84 20.65 11.55
N LEU A 315 13.26 19.40 11.80
CA LEU A 315 13.71 18.91 13.09
C LEU A 315 15.24 18.86 13.22
N LYS A 316 15.98 19.45 12.28
CA LYS A 316 17.44 19.37 12.24
C LYS A 316 18.08 19.84 13.55
N SER A 317 19.06 19.07 14.01
CA SER A 317 19.83 19.31 15.24
C SER A 317 18.99 19.35 16.53
N ARG A 318 17.82 18.69 16.55
CA ARG A 318 16.96 18.57 17.74
C ARG A 318 17.06 17.23 18.47
N ASP A 319 18.06 16.41 18.15
CA ASP A 319 18.31 15.11 18.79
C ASP A 319 17.02 14.29 18.94
N VAL A 320 16.45 13.91 17.79
CA VAL A 320 15.18 13.18 17.72
C VAL A 320 15.38 11.69 17.95
N SER A 321 14.37 11.02 18.50
CA SER A 321 14.35 9.57 18.67
C SER A 321 14.35 8.84 17.32
N ALA A 322 14.61 7.54 17.35
CA ALA A 322 14.20 6.67 16.24
C ALA A 322 12.68 6.82 15.99
N PRO A 323 12.24 6.74 14.72
CA PRO A 323 10.83 6.95 14.38
C PRO A 323 9.97 5.73 14.73
N ALA A 324 8.67 5.96 14.89
CA ALA A 324 7.63 4.94 14.86
C ALA A 324 6.65 5.25 13.74
N ILE A 325 6.09 4.22 13.09
CA ILE A 325 5.04 4.40 12.09
C ILE A 325 3.70 4.05 12.73
N VAL A 326 2.76 5.00 12.73
CA VAL A 326 1.44 4.86 13.38
C VAL A 326 0.37 5.33 12.42
N GLY A 327 -0.36 4.39 11.82
CA GLY A 327 -1.36 4.67 10.80
C GLY A 327 -0.74 5.46 9.63
N ARG A 328 -1.19 6.70 9.41
CA ARG A 328 -0.66 7.60 8.37
C ARG A 328 0.32 8.65 8.91
N ALA A 329 0.99 8.38 10.03
CA ALA A 329 1.97 9.28 10.60
C ALA A 329 3.30 8.59 10.92
N VAL A 330 4.40 9.28 10.65
CA VAL A 330 5.73 8.99 11.18
C VAL A 330 5.93 9.84 12.43
N VAL A 331 6.21 9.19 13.56
CA VAL A 331 6.25 9.83 14.86
C VAL A 331 7.66 9.80 15.43
N VAL A 332 8.14 10.95 15.89
CA VAL A 332 9.44 11.08 16.57
C VAL A 332 9.32 11.94 17.83
N GLY A 333 10.06 11.59 18.87
CA GLY A 333 10.28 12.43 20.04
C GLY A 333 11.50 13.33 19.85
N ASP A 334 11.59 14.46 20.57
CA ASP A 334 12.77 15.33 20.55
C ASP A 334 13.38 15.61 21.94
N TYR A 335 14.57 16.20 21.95
CA TYR A 335 15.31 16.56 23.17
C TYR A 335 14.60 17.54 24.11
N LYS A 336 13.61 18.28 23.61
CA LYS A 336 12.79 19.18 24.41
C LYS A 336 11.50 18.50 24.86
N GLY A 337 11.28 17.22 24.60
CA GLY A 337 10.06 16.53 25.01
C GLY A 337 8.83 16.88 24.19
N PHE A 338 9.02 17.22 22.91
CA PHE A 338 7.93 17.24 21.94
C PHE A 338 7.84 15.89 21.25
N VAL A 339 6.61 15.42 21.03
CA VAL A 339 6.27 14.35 20.10
C VAL A 339 5.76 15.01 18.83
N HIS A 340 6.44 14.75 17.72
CA HIS A 340 6.11 15.28 16.42
C HIS A 340 5.47 14.19 15.57
N PHE A 341 4.35 14.52 14.94
CA PHE A 341 3.67 13.66 13.97
C PHE A 341 3.91 14.27 12.60
N LEU A 342 4.61 13.52 11.75
CA LEU A 342 4.82 13.85 10.36
C LEU A 342 3.86 13.01 9.52
N SER A 343 3.22 13.59 8.52
CA SER A 343 2.45 12.85 7.52
C SER A 343 3.31 11.75 6.92
N HIS A 344 2.80 10.53 6.90
CA HIS A 344 3.46 9.40 6.24
C HIS A 344 3.65 9.67 4.75
N ASP A 345 2.70 10.35 4.10
CA ASP A 345 2.75 10.61 2.66
C ASP A 345 3.67 11.78 2.29
N THR A 346 3.67 12.86 3.09
CA THR A 346 4.31 14.14 2.70
C THR A 346 5.50 14.54 3.59
N GLY A 347 5.63 13.95 4.78
CA GLY A 347 6.62 14.36 5.78
C GLY A 347 6.30 15.71 6.45
N GLU A 348 5.16 16.33 6.18
CA GLU A 348 4.75 17.59 6.82
C GLU A 348 4.22 17.37 8.23
N PHE A 349 4.35 18.36 9.13
CA PHE A 349 3.81 18.24 10.48
C PHE A 349 2.27 18.23 10.47
N VAL A 350 1.68 17.11 10.92
CA VAL A 350 0.23 16.97 11.09
C VAL A 350 -0.22 17.20 12.53
N ALA A 351 0.68 16.99 13.49
CA ALA A 351 0.44 17.31 14.89
C ALA A 351 1.75 17.42 15.69
N ARG A 352 1.65 18.05 16.87
CA ARG A 352 2.73 18.17 17.82
C ARG A 352 2.16 18.19 19.24
N VAL A 353 2.73 17.38 20.12
CA VAL A 353 2.34 17.30 21.54
C VAL A 353 3.55 17.55 22.41
N LYS A 354 3.40 18.37 23.46
CA LYS A 354 4.44 18.55 24.47
C LYS A 354 4.17 17.59 25.63
N THR A 355 5.15 16.78 26.01
CA THR A 355 5.00 15.75 27.05
C THR A 355 5.92 15.98 28.26
N GLY A 356 6.84 16.96 28.16
CA GLY A 356 7.69 17.41 29.26
C GLY A 356 9.17 17.27 28.93
N GLY A 357 9.80 16.20 29.43
CA GLY A 357 11.24 15.93 29.34
C GLY A 357 11.69 15.32 28.01
N ALA A 358 13.00 15.30 27.78
CA ALA A 358 13.62 14.80 26.55
C ALA A 358 13.15 13.37 26.20
N ILE A 359 12.80 13.12 24.93
CA ILE A 359 12.41 11.81 24.42
C ILE A 359 13.49 11.33 23.47
N THR A 360 14.23 10.31 23.89
CA THR A 360 15.31 9.73 23.07
C THR A 360 15.07 8.27 22.71
N ALA A 361 14.17 7.59 23.42
CA ALA A 361 13.74 6.24 23.08
C ALA A 361 12.70 6.28 21.94
N GLN A 362 12.68 5.22 21.13
CA GLN A 362 11.68 5.04 20.08
C GLN A 362 10.27 5.02 20.69
N PRO A 363 9.30 5.77 20.14
CA PRO A 363 7.90 5.61 20.50
C PRO A 363 7.40 4.20 20.20
N VAL A 364 6.51 3.65 21.02
CA VAL A 364 5.92 2.31 20.82
C VAL A 364 4.41 2.40 20.76
N VAL A 365 3.76 1.47 20.07
CA VAL A 365 2.30 1.43 19.93
C VAL A 365 1.75 0.24 20.70
N ALA A 366 0.85 0.50 21.64
CA ALA A 366 0.09 -0.51 22.38
C ALA A 366 -1.40 -0.32 22.11
N GLY A 367 -2.03 -1.28 21.41
CA GLY A 367 -3.37 -1.14 20.87
C GLY A 367 -3.51 0.10 19.98
N ASN A 368 -4.41 1.01 20.35
CA ASN A 368 -4.59 2.31 19.69
C ASN A 368 -3.89 3.47 20.42
N THR A 369 -2.91 3.18 21.28
CA THR A 369 -2.25 4.16 22.13
C THR A 369 -0.76 4.22 21.79
N LEU A 370 -0.31 5.38 21.34
CA LEU A 370 1.13 5.66 21.20
C LEU A 370 1.70 5.96 22.58
N VAL A 371 2.83 5.33 22.92
CA VAL A 371 3.53 5.51 24.19
C VAL A 371 4.94 6.00 23.97
N VAL A 372 5.34 7.00 24.77
CA VAL A 372 6.71 7.54 24.78
C VAL A 372 7.26 7.56 26.20
N GLN A 373 8.55 7.25 26.35
CA GLN A 373 9.28 7.38 27.60
C GLN A 373 10.25 8.57 27.54
N THR A 374 10.18 9.43 28.55
CA THR A 374 11.10 10.57 28.71
C THR A 374 12.32 10.19 29.52
N ARG A 375 13.43 10.93 29.38
CA ARG A 375 14.64 10.75 30.20
C ARG A 375 14.40 11.00 31.69
N ASP A 376 13.41 11.81 32.03
CA ASP A 376 13.00 12.02 33.42
C ASP A 376 12.27 10.80 34.02
N GLY A 377 12.12 9.72 33.25
CA GLY A 377 11.51 8.47 33.74
C GLY A 377 9.99 8.47 33.72
N ASN A 378 9.38 9.54 33.22
CA ASN A 378 7.94 9.57 32.99
C ASN A 378 7.63 8.83 31.69
N LEU A 379 6.54 8.07 31.68
CA LEU A 379 5.76 7.71 30.51
C LEU A 379 4.61 8.72 30.38
N PRO A 380 4.88 9.93 29.91
CA PRO A 380 3.90 11.00 29.98
C PRO A 380 2.75 10.86 29.00
N ALA A 381 2.77 9.93 28.03
CA ALA A 381 1.84 10.05 26.93
C ALA A 381 1.39 8.70 26.41
N GLY A 382 0.26 8.21 26.91
CA GLY A 382 -0.66 7.51 26.05
C GLY A 382 -1.31 8.53 25.11
N ILE A 383 -0.75 8.75 23.93
CA ILE A 383 -1.29 9.72 22.97
C ILE A 383 -2.36 9.02 22.15
N ARG A 384 -3.58 9.57 22.17
CA ARG A 384 -4.70 9.09 21.36
C ARG A 384 -5.16 10.18 20.40
N ALA A 385 -5.47 9.76 19.18
CA ALA A 385 -6.25 10.57 18.26
C ALA A 385 -7.72 10.55 18.72
N ARG A 386 -8.36 11.72 18.86
CA ARG A 386 -9.78 11.78 19.26
C ARG A 386 -10.66 11.37 18.08
N ALA A 387 -11.55 10.40 18.31
CA ALA A 387 -12.71 10.19 17.45
C ALA A 387 -13.73 11.33 17.68
N PRO A 388 -14.40 11.85 16.64
CA PRO A 388 -15.56 12.72 16.84
C PRO A 388 -16.58 12.03 17.76
N PRO A 389 -17.33 12.78 18.59
CA PRO A 389 -18.21 12.17 19.61
C PRO A 389 -19.21 11.21 18.94
N ALA A 390 -19.16 9.95 19.37
CA ALA A 390 -19.95 8.86 18.83
C ALA A 390 -21.35 8.82 19.47
N ALA A 391 -22.39 8.81 18.63
CA ALA A 391 -23.68 8.25 19.02
C ALA A 391 -23.54 6.72 19.13
N ALA A 392 -24.08 6.14 20.20
CA ALA A 392 -23.94 4.74 20.54
C ALA A 392 -24.64 3.81 19.52
N GLY A 393 -23.94 2.78 19.05
CA GLY A 393 -24.51 1.70 18.25
C GLY A 393 -23.43 0.91 17.50
N ARG A 394 -23.14 -0.31 17.98
CA ARG A 394 -22.13 -1.25 17.47
C ARG A 394 -22.10 -1.38 15.94
N ARG A 395 -20.92 -1.29 15.31
CA ARG A 395 -20.49 -2.05 14.12
C ARG A 395 -18.98 -1.92 13.89
N ALA A 396 -18.38 -2.99 13.38
CA ALA A 396 -16.95 -3.11 13.10
C ALA A 396 -16.47 -2.01 12.14
N CYS A 397 -15.25 -1.53 12.35
CA CYS A 397 -14.65 -0.44 11.59
C CYS A 397 -14.38 -0.89 10.14
N VAL A 398 -15.19 -0.40 9.19
CA VAL A 398 -14.99 -0.62 7.75
C VAL A 398 -14.27 0.60 7.17
N PHE A 399 -13.24 0.33 6.37
CA PHE A 399 -12.52 1.34 5.59
C PHE A 399 -13.52 2.14 4.72
N GLY A 400 -13.56 3.46 4.87
CA GLY A 400 -14.38 4.32 4.00
C GLY A 400 -13.98 4.11 2.54
N LYS A 401 -14.94 3.64 1.73
CA LYS A 401 -14.74 3.30 0.31
C LYS A 401 -15.24 4.42 -0.58
N SER A 402 -14.44 4.71 -1.61
CA SER A 402 -14.73 5.66 -2.68
C SER A 402 -15.97 5.31 -3.50
N ASN A 403 -16.52 6.31 -4.20
CA ASN A 403 -17.69 6.21 -5.10
C ASN A 403 -17.49 5.32 -6.37
N MET A 404 -16.35 4.62 -6.48
CA MET A 404 -16.08 3.66 -7.56
C MET A 404 -16.81 2.33 -7.34
N LYS A 405 -17.15 1.67 -8.46
CA LYS A 405 -17.81 0.35 -8.46
C LYS A 405 -17.06 -0.65 -7.56
N PRO A 406 -17.79 -1.44 -6.74
CA PRO A 406 -17.18 -2.41 -5.85
C PRO A 406 -16.45 -3.52 -6.59
N VAL A 407 -15.41 -4.05 -5.98
CA VAL A 407 -14.64 -5.19 -6.51
C VAL A 407 -14.89 -6.44 -5.66
N ILE A 408 -15.33 -7.52 -6.29
CA ILE A 408 -15.57 -8.81 -5.67
C ILE A 408 -14.54 -9.82 -6.18
N ALA A 409 -13.75 -10.40 -5.28
CA ALA A 409 -12.77 -11.43 -5.63
C ALA A 409 -13.31 -12.84 -5.36
N LEU A 410 -13.25 -13.72 -6.36
CA LEU A 410 -13.59 -15.14 -6.24
C LEU A 410 -12.33 -15.94 -5.91
N VAL A 411 -12.29 -16.54 -4.72
CA VAL A 411 -11.12 -17.25 -4.18
C VAL A 411 -11.51 -18.67 -3.80
N GLY A 412 -10.58 -19.62 -3.95
CA GLY A 412 -10.80 -21.02 -3.58
C GLY A 412 -9.84 -21.95 -4.30
N ARG A 413 -9.76 -23.20 -3.86
CA ARG A 413 -8.88 -24.21 -4.47
C ARG A 413 -9.26 -24.50 -5.94
N PRO A 414 -8.39 -25.16 -6.74
CA PRO A 414 -8.75 -25.59 -8.08
C PRO A 414 -10.03 -26.43 -8.13
N ASN A 415 -10.76 -26.38 -9.26
CA ASN A 415 -11.92 -27.23 -9.56
C ASN A 415 -13.17 -27.10 -8.68
N VAL A 416 -13.25 -26.11 -7.79
CA VAL A 416 -14.48 -25.79 -7.02
C VAL A 416 -15.56 -25.07 -7.83
N GLY A 417 -15.25 -24.66 -9.08
CA GLY A 417 -16.20 -24.01 -10.00
C GLY A 417 -16.20 -22.48 -9.96
N LYS A 418 -15.06 -21.85 -9.62
CA LYS A 418 -14.88 -20.39 -9.62
C LYS A 418 -15.12 -19.77 -11.00
N SER A 419 -14.51 -20.31 -12.05
CA SER A 419 -14.67 -19.79 -13.41
C SER A 419 -16.07 -20.01 -13.97
N THR A 420 -16.76 -21.07 -13.54
CA THR A 420 -18.19 -21.30 -13.83
C THR A 420 -19.05 -20.21 -13.17
N LEU A 421 -18.75 -19.86 -11.92
CA LEU A 421 -19.43 -18.77 -11.21
C LEU A 421 -19.11 -17.42 -11.85
N PHE A 422 -17.85 -17.15 -12.18
CA PHE A 422 -17.40 -15.94 -12.87
C PHE A 422 -18.19 -15.69 -14.16
N ASN A 423 -18.22 -16.68 -15.07
CA ASN A 423 -18.93 -16.58 -16.34
C ASN A 423 -20.43 -16.33 -16.16
N ARG A 424 -21.03 -16.92 -15.11
CA ARG A 424 -22.43 -16.69 -14.78
C ARG A 424 -22.66 -15.26 -14.27
N LEU A 425 -21.78 -14.75 -13.42
CA LEU A 425 -21.86 -13.38 -12.89
C LEU A 425 -21.68 -12.33 -14.00
N THR A 426 -20.80 -12.56 -14.99
CA THR A 426 -20.55 -11.61 -16.09
C THR A 426 -21.55 -11.73 -17.24
N ARG A 427 -22.35 -12.82 -17.29
CA ARG A 427 -23.24 -13.17 -18.41
C ARG A 427 -22.54 -13.15 -19.79
N SER A 428 -21.23 -13.38 -19.83
CA SER A 428 -20.46 -13.53 -21.07
C SER A 428 -20.09 -14.99 -21.27
N ARG A 429 -20.19 -15.49 -22.50
CA ARG A 429 -19.57 -16.77 -22.90
C ARG A 429 -18.06 -16.61 -23.16
N ASP A 430 -17.65 -15.39 -23.45
CA ASP A 430 -16.25 -15.00 -23.60
C ASP A 430 -15.88 -14.13 -22.38
N ALA A 431 -15.29 -14.75 -21.36
CA ALA A 431 -14.46 -14.00 -20.43
C ALA A 431 -13.26 -13.49 -21.24
N LEU A 432 -12.97 -12.19 -21.23
CA LEU A 432 -11.70 -11.70 -21.77
C LEU A 432 -10.57 -12.33 -20.93
N VAL A 433 -9.88 -13.29 -21.54
CA VAL A 433 -8.56 -13.73 -21.08
C VAL A 433 -7.62 -12.56 -21.36
N ALA A 434 -7.11 -11.92 -20.30
CA ALA A 434 -6.11 -10.87 -20.45
C ALA A 434 -4.74 -11.54 -20.61
N ASP A 435 -4.29 -11.74 -21.85
CA ASP A 435 -2.92 -12.15 -22.13
C ASP A 435 -2.02 -10.90 -22.13
N LEU A 436 -1.32 -10.67 -21.00
CA LEU A 436 -0.39 -9.56 -20.81
C LEU A 436 1.02 -10.11 -20.59
N PRO A 437 1.98 -9.90 -21.51
CA PRO A 437 3.38 -10.27 -21.27
C PRO A 437 3.93 -9.47 -20.07
N GLY A 438 4.27 -10.17 -18.97
CA GLY A 438 4.71 -9.57 -17.70
C GLY A 438 3.66 -9.55 -16.58
N LEU A 439 2.43 -10.00 -16.84
CA LEU A 439 1.39 -10.31 -15.87
C LEU A 439 0.85 -11.71 -16.19
N THR A 440 1.04 -12.65 -15.28
CA THR A 440 0.70 -14.06 -15.48
C THR A 440 -0.79 -14.30 -15.79
N ARG A 441 -0.99 -14.94 -16.94
CA ARG A 441 -1.95 -15.96 -17.40
C ARG A 441 -3.25 -16.36 -16.64
N ASP A 442 -3.45 -16.08 -15.34
CA ASP A 442 -4.45 -16.81 -14.52
C ASP A 442 -5.62 -15.96 -13.96
N ARG A 443 -5.75 -14.66 -14.32
CA ARG A 443 -6.82 -13.79 -13.76
C ARG A 443 -7.80 -13.30 -14.82
N HIS A 444 -9.09 -13.55 -14.57
CA HIS A 444 -10.17 -13.02 -15.39
C HIS A 444 -10.82 -11.84 -14.68
N TYR A 445 -11.04 -10.76 -15.42
CA TYR A 445 -11.73 -9.56 -14.94
C TYR A 445 -13.01 -9.37 -15.75
N GLY A 446 -14.09 -9.00 -15.07
CA GLY A 446 -15.35 -8.78 -15.75
C GLY A 446 -16.30 -7.93 -14.93
N GLU A 447 -17.27 -7.32 -15.61
CA GLU A 447 -18.35 -6.61 -14.96
C GLU A 447 -19.47 -7.59 -14.60
N GLY A 448 -19.85 -7.59 -13.32
CA GLY A 448 -20.96 -8.35 -12.81
C GLY A 448 -22.29 -7.78 -13.29
N ARG A 449 -23.13 -8.65 -13.86
CA ARG A 449 -24.48 -8.33 -14.39
C ARG A 449 -25.59 -9.05 -13.64
N VAL A 450 -25.27 -9.71 -12.53
CA VAL A 450 -26.22 -10.43 -11.68
C VAL A 450 -26.38 -9.66 -10.37
N GLY A 451 -27.62 -9.31 -10.01
CA GLY A 451 -27.91 -8.39 -8.92
C GLY A 451 -28.34 -7.01 -9.43
N GLU A 452 -28.80 -6.15 -8.52
CA GLU A 452 -29.42 -4.86 -8.85
C GLU A 452 -28.40 -3.73 -9.02
N ARG A 453 -27.18 -3.89 -8.50
CA ARG A 453 -26.12 -2.86 -8.51
C ARG A 453 -24.90 -3.33 -9.30
N PRO A 454 -24.20 -2.44 -10.02
CA PRO A 454 -23.04 -2.79 -10.82
C PRO A 454 -21.79 -3.06 -9.98
N TYR A 455 -20.95 -4.01 -10.36
CA TYR A 455 -19.71 -4.35 -9.65
C TYR A 455 -18.68 -4.98 -10.60
N LEU A 456 -17.42 -5.01 -10.19
CA LEU A 456 -16.36 -5.74 -10.87
C LEU A 456 -16.12 -7.07 -10.17
N VAL A 457 -15.90 -8.13 -10.95
CA VAL A 457 -15.56 -9.47 -10.48
C VAL A 457 -14.16 -9.83 -10.94
N VAL A 458 -13.39 -10.43 -10.04
CA VAL A 458 -12.05 -10.94 -10.31
C VAL A 458 -12.02 -12.43 -9.99
N ASP A 459 -11.72 -13.28 -10.98
CA ASP A 459 -11.37 -14.70 -10.74
C ASP A 459 -9.87 -14.77 -10.50
N THR A 460 -9.46 -15.26 -9.31
CA THR A 460 -8.05 -15.32 -8.92
C THR A 460 -7.35 -16.61 -9.39
N GLY A 461 -8.03 -17.50 -10.12
CA GLY A 461 -7.48 -18.81 -10.48
C GLY A 461 -7.39 -19.77 -9.28
N GLY A 462 -6.80 -20.95 -9.46
CA GLY A 462 -6.62 -21.93 -8.37
C GLY A 462 -5.74 -21.39 -7.25
N PHE A 463 -6.31 -21.13 -6.07
CA PHE A 463 -5.53 -20.63 -4.93
C PHE A 463 -4.88 -21.81 -4.18
N GLU A 464 -3.55 -21.92 -4.27
CA GLU A 464 -2.75 -22.89 -3.50
C GLU A 464 -1.85 -22.16 -2.48
N PRO A 465 -2.14 -22.27 -1.17
CA PRO A 465 -1.39 -21.55 -0.14
C PRO A 465 -0.05 -22.19 0.27
N VAL A 466 0.34 -23.35 -0.30
CA VAL A 466 1.43 -24.20 0.24
C VAL A 466 2.69 -24.27 -0.64
N ALA A 467 2.78 -23.53 -1.74
CA ALA A 467 3.95 -23.62 -2.61
C ALA A 467 5.17 -22.87 -2.04
N LYS A 468 6.21 -23.63 -1.67
CA LYS A 468 7.48 -23.11 -1.14
C LYS A 468 8.45 -22.62 -2.23
N ASP A 469 8.26 -22.99 -3.52
CA ASP A 469 9.05 -22.51 -4.67
C ASP A 469 8.30 -22.66 -6.02
N GLY A 470 8.72 -21.93 -7.07
CA GLY A 470 8.29 -22.10 -8.47
C GLY A 470 7.13 -21.20 -8.96
N ILE A 471 6.56 -21.50 -10.15
CA ILE A 471 5.44 -20.78 -10.80
C ILE A 471 4.24 -20.61 -9.85
N LEU A 472 4.01 -21.59 -8.98
CA LEU A 472 2.95 -21.60 -7.96
C LEU A 472 3.15 -20.53 -6.85
N HIS A 473 4.38 -20.10 -6.57
CA HIS A 473 4.68 -19.02 -5.63
C HIS A 473 4.27 -17.65 -6.18
N GLU A 474 4.46 -17.41 -7.49
CA GLU A 474 3.97 -16.21 -8.15
C GLU A 474 2.44 -16.16 -8.18
N MET A 475 1.76 -17.30 -8.45
CA MET A 475 0.30 -17.43 -8.39
C MET A 475 -0.25 -17.11 -6.99
N ALA A 476 0.45 -17.54 -5.94
CA ALA A 476 0.10 -17.23 -4.55
C ALA A 476 0.26 -15.72 -4.25
N ARG A 477 1.39 -15.08 -4.60
CA ARG A 477 1.62 -13.63 -4.42
C ARG A 477 0.54 -12.79 -5.10
N GLN A 478 0.06 -13.27 -6.24
CA GLN A 478 -0.92 -12.61 -7.08
C GLN A 478 -2.35 -12.71 -6.57
N THR A 479 -2.76 -13.90 -6.11
CA THR A 479 -4.08 -14.08 -5.49
C THR A 479 -4.23 -13.20 -4.26
N ARG A 480 -3.15 -13.05 -3.47
CA ARG A 480 -3.11 -12.13 -2.32
C ARG A 480 -3.38 -10.68 -2.72
N GLN A 481 -2.76 -10.21 -3.80
CA GLN A 481 -2.99 -8.85 -4.29
C GLN A 481 -4.45 -8.61 -4.71
N ALA A 482 -5.10 -9.57 -5.38
CA ALA A 482 -6.50 -9.44 -5.76
C ALA A 482 -7.44 -9.41 -4.52
N VAL A 483 -7.12 -10.19 -3.49
CA VAL A 483 -7.83 -10.17 -2.20
C VAL A 483 -7.65 -8.83 -1.49
N GLU A 484 -6.43 -8.30 -1.45
CA GLU A 484 -6.11 -7.00 -0.84
C GLU A 484 -6.78 -5.82 -1.56
N GLU A 485 -6.93 -5.90 -2.88
CA GLU A 485 -7.58 -4.88 -3.71
C GLU A 485 -9.12 -5.01 -3.74
N SER A 486 -9.68 -6.13 -3.26
CA SER A 486 -11.12 -6.38 -3.27
C SER A 486 -11.88 -5.73 -2.11
N ASP A 487 -13.13 -5.36 -2.39
CA ASP A 487 -14.07 -4.86 -1.40
C ASP A 487 -14.73 -5.96 -0.58
N VAL A 488 -14.99 -7.10 -1.24
CA VAL A 488 -15.59 -8.31 -0.68
C VAL A 488 -14.90 -9.53 -1.29
N VAL A 489 -14.63 -10.54 -0.47
CA VAL A 489 -14.05 -11.81 -0.92
C VAL A 489 -15.12 -12.90 -0.86
N VAL A 490 -15.28 -13.66 -1.94
CA VAL A 490 -16.15 -14.84 -2.00
C VAL A 490 -15.27 -16.08 -2.01
N LEU A 491 -15.25 -16.82 -0.90
CA LEU A 491 -14.57 -18.10 -0.79
C LEU A 491 -15.49 -19.21 -1.32
N VAL A 492 -15.14 -19.74 -2.49
CA VAL A 492 -15.86 -20.82 -3.15
C VAL A 492 -15.24 -22.16 -2.76
N VAL A 493 -16.05 -23.05 -2.19
CA VAL A 493 -15.69 -24.42 -1.84
C VAL A 493 -16.62 -25.42 -2.54
N ASP A 494 -16.23 -26.69 -2.59
CA ASP A 494 -17.01 -27.74 -3.24
C ASP A 494 -17.92 -28.44 -2.21
N GLY A 495 -19.23 -28.21 -2.29
CA GLY A 495 -20.21 -28.79 -1.38
C GLY A 495 -20.41 -30.30 -1.56
N ARG A 496 -20.04 -30.89 -2.71
CA ARG A 496 -20.16 -32.35 -2.92
C ARG A 496 -19.00 -33.12 -2.32
N ASN A 497 -17.80 -32.56 -2.47
CA ASN A 497 -16.56 -33.20 -2.04
C ASN A 497 -16.21 -32.91 -0.56
N GLY A 498 -17.01 -32.10 0.12
CA GLY A 498 -16.80 -31.75 1.52
C GLY A 498 -15.58 -30.84 1.73
N LEU A 499 -15.23 -30.62 3.00
CA LEU A 499 -14.18 -29.71 3.41
C LEU A 499 -12.77 -30.30 3.15
N ALA A 500 -11.97 -29.65 2.31
CA ALA A 500 -10.58 -30.06 2.08
C ALA A 500 -9.58 -29.33 3.01
N PRO A 501 -8.41 -29.92 3.32
CA PRO A 501 -7.36 -29.24 4.10
C PRO A 501 -6.89 -27.91 3.48
N GLN A 502 -6.91 -27.83 2.15
CA GLN A 502 -6.61 -26.61 1.41
C GLN A 502 -7.63 -25.51 1.71
N ASP A 503 -8.91 -25.83 1.79
CA ASP A 503 -9.97 -24.86 2.09
C ASP A 503 -9.78 -24.24 3.50
N LYS A 504 -9.28 -25.03 4.46
CA LYS A 504 -8.91 -24.55 5.81
C LYS A 504 -7.73 -23.57 5.77
N ALA A 505 -6.67 -23.90 5.05
CA ALA A 505 -5.52 -23.00 4.89
C ALA A 505 -5.88 -21.68 4.18
N ILE A 506 -6.78 -21.75 3.19
CA ILE A 506 -7.30 -20.57 2.50
C ILE A 506 -8.15 -19.71 3.45
N ALA A 507 -9.05 -20.33 4.22
CA ALA A 507 -9.86 -19.64 5.20
C ALA A 507 -9.03 -18.94 6.28
N ASP A 508 -8.00 -19.61 6.81
CA ASP A 508 -7.09 -19.05 7.83
C ASP A 508 -6.30 -17.86 7.28
N TYR A 509 -5.90 -17.89 6.02
CA TYR A 509 -5.29 -16.74 5.35
C TYR A 509 -6.30 -15.59 5.22
N LEU A 510 -7.50 -15.85 4.70
CA LEU A 510 -8.52 -14.82 4.47
C LEU A 510 -8.93 -14.13 5.78
N ARG A 511 -9.07 -14.86 6.89
CA ARG A 511 -9.39 -14.25 8.21
C ARG A 511 -8.39 -13.19 8.65
N LYS A 512 -7.11 -13.31 8.28
CA LYS A 512 -6.05 -12.34 8.63
C LYS A 512 -6.14 -11.04 7.81
N THR A 513 -6.87 -11.03 6.71
CA THR A 513 -6.94 -9.87 5.79
C THR A 513 -7.91 -8.77 6.26
N GLY A 514 -8.80 -9.07 7.20
CA GLY A 514 -9.81 -8.13 7.70
C GLY A 514 -10.90 -7.75 6.69
N ARG A 515 -10.95 -8.40 5.51
CA ARG A 515 -11.96 -8.16 4.48
C ARG A 515 -13.26 -8.94 4.80
N PRO A 516 -14.45 -8.42 4.40
CA PRO A 516 -15.68 -9.21 4.47
C PRO A 516 -15.58 -10.44 3.57
N ILE A 517 -15.79 -11.62 4.16
CA ILE A 517 -15.67 -12.92 3.48
C ILE A 517 -17.05 -13.59 3.42
N PHE A 518 -17.44 -14.03 2.23
CA PHE A 518 -18.64 -14.82 1.98
C PHE A 518 -18.24 -16.25 1.65
N LEU A 519 -18.60 -17.19 2.52
CA LEU A 519 -18.38 -18.62 2.30
C LEU A 519 -19.50 -19.20 1.42
N VAL A 520 -19.12 -19.79 0.29
CA VAL A 520 -20.04 -20.27 -0.75
C VAL A 520 -19.75 -21.73 -1.09
N LEU A 521 -20.72 -22.60 -0.80
CA LEU A 521 -20.70 -24.02 -1.12
C LEU A 521 -21.26 -24.23 -2.52
N ASN A 522 -20.39 -24.36 -3.51
CA ASN A 522 -20.79 -24.59 -4.90
C ASN A 522 -21.05 -26.08 -5.17
N LYS A 523 -21.78 -26.38 -6.26
CA LYS A 523 -22.23 -27.73 -6.65
C LYS A 523 -23.28 -28.33 -5.71
N ALA A 524 -24.08 -27.48 -5.05
CA ALA A 524 -25.05 -27.89 -4.04
C ALA A 524 -26.38 -28.46 -4.60
N GLU A 525 -26.50 -28.65 -5.92
CA GLU A 525 -27.73 -29.12 -6.56
C GLU A 525 -28.26 -30.42 -5.97
N GLY A 526 -29.55 -30.42 -5.60
CA GLY A 526 -30.26 -31.61 -5.09
C GLY A 526 -29.91 -32.03 -3.66
N MET A 527 -29.04 -31.30 -2.95
CA MET A 527 -28.60 -31.66 -1.60
C MET A 527 -29.34 -30.88 -0.51
N LYS A 528 -29.58 -31.52 0.65
CA LYS A 528 -30.19 -30.85 1.81
C LYS A 528 -29.17 -29.94 2.50
N TYR A 529 -29.53 -28.66 2.69
CA TYR A 529 -28.65 -27.64 3.27
C TYR A 529 -27.98 -28.09 4.56
N SER A 530 -28.74 -28.65 5.51
CA SER A 530 -28.24 -29.09 6.82
C SER A 530 -27.15 -30.16 6.76
N MET A 531 -27.12 -30.96 5.69
CA MET A 531 -26.11 -32.01 5.49
C MET A 531 -24.84 -31.45 4.85
N VAL A 532 -24.98 -30.51 3.92
CA VAL A 532 -23.86 -29.93 3.17
C VAL A 532 -23.14 -28.85 4.00
N SER A 533 -23.84 -28.11 4.86
CA SER A 533 -23.26 -26.98 5.59
C SER A 533 -22.50 -27.37 6.86
N ALA A 534 -22.76 -28.55 7.43
CA ALA A 534 -22.29 -28.96 8.76
C ALA A 534 -20.76 -28.85 8.91
N ASP A 535 -20.02 -29.43 7.97
CA ASP A 535 -18.56 -29.47 8.01
C ASP A 535 -17.92 -28.09 7.80
N PHE A 536 -18.62 -27.18 7.11
CA PHE A 536 -18.07 -25.88 6.74
C PHE A 536 -18.27 -24.80 7.80
N TYR A 537 -19.09 -25.03 8.83
CA TYR A 537 -19.15 -24.16 10.00
C TYR A 537 -17.82 -24.15 10.78
N GLU A 538 -17.03 -25.22 10.72
CA GLU A 538 -15.68 -25.28 11.34
C GLU A 538 -14.74 -24.21 10.77
N LEU A 539 -15.00 -23.72 9.55
CA LEU A 539 -14.21 -22.64 8.96
C LEU A 539 -14.44 -21.28 9.66
N GLY A 540 -15.41 -21.11 10.56
CA GLY A 540 -15.56 -19.86 11.31
C GLY A 540 -15.70 -18.60 10.45
N LEU A 541 -16.23 -18.73 9.22
CA LEU A 541 -16.42 -17.64 8.24
C LEU A 541 -17.87 -17.16 8.14
N GLY A 542 -18.68 -17.45 9.18
CA GLY A 542 -20.11 -17.15 9.20
C GLY A 542 -20.95 -18.23 8.52
N GLU A 543 -22.16 -17.87 8.09
CA GLU A 543 -23.12 -18.81 7.51
C GLU A 543 -22.72 -19.25 6.08
N PRO A 544 -22.54 -20.56 5.82
CA PRO A 544 -22.23 -21.09 4.50
C PRO A 544 -23.41 -20.95 3.53
N ARG A 545 -23.19 -20.44 2.32
CA ARG A 545 -24.26 -20.28 1.32
C ARG A 545 -24.18 -21.36 0.25
N ALA A 546 -25.19 -22.21 0.17
CA ALA A 546 -25.28 -23.24 -0.85
C ALA A 546 -25.72 -22.65 -2.19
N ILE A 547 -24.94 -22.89 -3.25
CA ILE A 547 -25.27 -22.45 -4.61
C ILE A 547 -25.02 -23.57 -5.64
N SER A 548 -25.61 -23.42 -6.81
CA SER A 548 -25.19 -24.13 -8.02
C SER A 548 -24.78 -23.14 -9.09
N ALA A 549 -23.48 -22.95 -9.33
CA ALA A 549 -23.01 -22.11 -10.43
C ALA A 549 -23.38 -22.68 -11.82
N ALA A 550 -23.59 -24.00 -11.93
CA ALA A 550 -23.96 -24.66 -13.17
C ALA A 550 -25.43 -24.42 -13.53
N HIS A 551 -26.34 -24.44 -12.55
CA HIS A 551 -27.78 -24.28 -12.77
C HIS A 551 -28.28 -22.85 -12.49
N GLY A 552 -27.65 -22.14 -11.56
CA GLY A 552 -27.95 -20.76 -11.17
C GLY A 552 -28.56 -20.59 -9.79
N ASP A 553 -28.84 -21.69 -9.12
CA ASP A 553 -29.53 -21.71 -7.82
C ASP A 553 -28.69 -20.97 -6.76
N GLY A 554 -29.32 -20.09 -5.99
CA GLY A 554 -28.69 -19.33 -4.90
C GLY A 554 -27.70 -18.22 -5.33
N VAL A 555 -27.35 -18.10 -6.61
CA VAL A 555 -26.32 -17.15 -7.08
C VAL A 555 -26.76 -15.69 -6.93
N SER A 556 -28.01 -15.37 -7.30
CA SER A 556 -28.55 -14.00 -7.22
C SER A 556 -28.69 -13.51 -5.77
N GLU A 557 -29.07 -14.41 -4.86
CA GLU A 557 -29.19 -14.08 -3.43
C GLU A 557 -27.80 -13.85 -2.80
N MET A 558 -26.86 -14.77 -3.06
CA MET A 558 -25.48 -14.66 -2.58
C MET A 558 -24.83 -13.34 -2.99
N ILE A 559 -24.97 -12.95 -4.27
CA ILE A 559 -24.37 -11.72 -4.76
C ILE A 559 -25.11 -10.48 -4.25
N GLY A 560 -26.43 -10.55 -4.05
CA GLY A 560 -27.22 -9.48 -3.44
C GLY A 560 -26.69 -9.12 -2.05
N GLN A 561 -26.49 -10.13 -1.20
CA GLN A 561 -25.95 -9.95 0.15
C GLN A 561 -24.49 -9.45 0.13
N ALA A 562 -23.67 -9.93 -0.82
CA ALA A 562 -22.30 -9.44 -1.00
C ALA A 562 -22.28 -7.96 -1.40
N LEU A 563 -23.20 -7.55 -2.27
CA LEU A 563 -23.34 -6.16 -2.69
C LEU A 563 -23.88 -5.28 -1.57
N ASP A 564 -24.79 -5.75 -0.71
CA ASP A 564 -25.24 -5.00 0.46
C ASP A 564 -24.08 -4.61 1.36
N VAL A 565 -23.18 -5.57 1.64
CA VAL A 565 -21.96 -5.29 2.43
C VAL A 565 -20.99 -4.40 1.66
N ALA A 566 -20.85 -4.60 0.35
CA ALA A 566 -19.95 -3.78 -0.45
C ALA A 566 -20.42 -2.31 -0.56
N TYR A 567 -21.72 -2.08 -0.58
CA TYR A 567 -22.33 -0.75 -0.72
C TYR A 567 -22.74 -0.09 0.60
N ALA A 568 -22.69 -0.79 1.74
CA ALA A 568 -23.14 -0.27 3.04
C ALA A 568 -22.54 1.09 3.43
N ASP A 569 -21.30 1.38 3.00
CA ASP A 569 -20.60 2.63 3.30
C ASP A 569 -20.47 3.58 2.09
N ARG A 570 -21.09 3.25 0.95
CA ARG A 570 -21.10 4.10 -0.25
C ARG A 570 -22.39 4.91 -0.26
N ALA A 571 -22.29 6.24 -0.25
CA ALA A 571 -23.45 7.12 -0.36
C ALA A 571 -24.25 6.76 -1.62
N GLN A 572 -25.54 6.46 -1.45
CA GLN A 572 -26.46 6.31 -2.57
C GLN A 572 -26.88 7.70 -3.04
N ASP A 573 -26.05 8.32 -3.87
CA ASP A 573 -26.43 9.56 -4.58
C ASP A 573 -26.74 9.21 -6.04
N ASP A 574 -27.94 8.69 -6.27
CA ASP A 574 -28.50 8.53 -7.62
C ASP A 574 -28.88 9.90 -8.23
N ASP A 575 -28.89 10.98 -7.44
CA ASP A 575 -29.30 12.34 -7.87
C ASP A 575 -28.15 13.31 -8.23
N GLU A 576 -26.88 12.94 -8.06
CA GLU A 576 -25.71 13.83 -8.32
C GLU A 576 -25.12 13.75 -9.75
N GLN A 577 -25.77 13.07 -10.69
CA GLN A 577 -25.31 13.07 -12.09
C GLN A 577 -25.40 14.45 -12.76
N ALA A 578 -26.08 15.42 -12.15
CA ALA A 578 -26.14 16.81 -12.60
C ALA A 578 -25.02 17.71 -12.05
N ALA A 579 -24.28 17.29 -11.01
CA ALA A 579 -23.29 18.14 -10.33
C ALA A 579 -21.88 18.09 -10.95
N HIS A 580 -21.50 16.94 -11.54
CA HIS A 580 -20.18 16.72 -12.12
C HIS A 580 -20.11 16.98 -13.63
N GLY A 581 -18.98 17.49 -14.10
CA GLY A 581 -18.70 17.74 -15.51
C GLY A 581 -18.47 16.45 -16.31
N VAL A 582 -18.01 16.56 -17.56
CA VAL A 582 -17.66 15.37 -18.37
C VAL A 582 -16.54 14.59 -17.68
N LYS A 583 -16.83 13.34 -17.26
CA LYS A 583 -15.84 12.49 -16.60
C LYS A 583 -14.87 11.88 -17.61
N ILE A 584 -13.59 12.17 -17.47
CA ILE A 584 -12.52 11.72 -18.37
C ILE A 584 -11.56 10.81 -17.60
N ALA A 585 -11.19 9.66 -18.15
CA ALA A 585 -10.06 8.86 -17.65
C ALA A 585 -8.95 8.78 -18.71
N ILE A 586 -7.69 8.84 -18.28
CA ILE A 586 -6.52 8.69 -19.16
C ILE A 586 -5.83 7.38 -18.84
N VAL A 587 -5.84 6.47 -19.81
CA VAL A 587 -5.31 5.10 -19.65
C VAL A 587 -4.28 4.79 -20.72
N GLY A 588 -3.38 3.87 -20.40
CA GLY A 588 -2.28 3.48 -21.27
C GLY A 588 -1.15 2.86 -20.46
N ARG A 589 -0.21 2.21 -21.16
CA ARG A 589 0.94 1.56 -20.53
C ARG A 589 1.78 2.51 -19.67
N PRO A 590 2.61 1.98 -18.76
CA PRO A 590 3.61 2.80 -18.07
C PRO A 590 4.47 3.59 -19.07
N ASN A 591 4.91 4.79 -18.69
CA ASN A 591 5.85 5.63 -19.45
C ASN A 591 5.40 6.16 -20.83
N VAL A 592 4.15 5.92 -21.24
CA VAL A 592 3.56 6.50 -22.47
C VAL A 592 3.29 8.02 -22.34
N GLY A 593 3.45 8.58 -21.14
CA GLY A 593 3.34 10.03 -20.88
C GLY A 593 1.99 10.50 -20.32
N LYS A 594 1.22 9.62 -19.64
CA LYS A 594 -0.08 9.95 -19.03
C LYS A 594 -0.01 11.17 -18.08
N SER A 595 0.94 11.15 -17.16
CA SER A 595 1.15 12.24 -16.20
C SER A 595 1.68 13.51 -16.85
N THR A 596 2.30 13.41 -18.03
CA THR A 596 2.72 14.60 -18.80
C THR A 596 1.51 15.22 -19.48
N LEU A 597 0.62 14.39 -20.06
CA LEU A 597 -0.61 14.86 -20.67
C LEU A 597 -1.53 15.57 -19.68
N VAL A 598 -1.73 15.04 -18.48
CA VAL A 598 -2.61 15.73 -17.52
C VAL A 598 -2.00 17.01 -16.99
N ASN A 599 -0.70 17.06 -16.72
CA ASN A 599 -0.08 18.34 -16.34
C ASN A 599 -0.22 19.38 -17.45
N ALA A 600 -0.09 18.96 -18.71
CA ALA A 600 -0.34 19.83 -19.84
C ALA A 600 -1.81 20.27 -19.92
N LEU A 601 -2.77 19.40 -19.60
CA LEU A 601 -4.20 19.73 -19.53
C LEU A 601 -4.53 20.71 -18.39
N LEU A 602 -3.93 20.55 -17.21
CA LEU A 602 -4.18 21.40 -16.04
C LEU A 602 -3.40 22.72 -16.07
N GLY A 603 -2.27 22.77 -16.78
CA GLY A 603 -1.35 23.92 -16.85
C GLY A 603 -1.51 24.80 -18.10
N GLU A 604 -2.64 24.73 -18.81
CA GLU A 604 -2.98 25.71 -19.86
C GLU A 604 -3.58 26.98 -19.22
N GLU A 605 -3.22 28.16 -19.72
CA GLU A 605 -3.67 29.48 -19.20
C GLU A 605 -5.20 29.67 -19.16
N ARG A 606 -5.96 28.75 -19.76
CA ARG A 606 -7.43 28.79 -19.88
C ARG A 606 -8.15 27.73 -19.05
N VAL A 607 -7.43 27.03 -18.17
CA VAL A 607 -7.99 25.98 -17.31
C VAL A 607 -8.04 26.46 -15.87
N ILE A 608 -9.24 26.53 -15.31
CA ILE A 608 -9.47 26.87 -13.91
C ILE A 608 -9.73 25.57 -13.16
N ALA A 609 -8.81 25.18 -12.29
CA ALA A 609 -9.00 24.05 -11.39
C ALA A 609 -9.73 24.52 -10.13
N PHE A 610 -10.77 23.78 -9.70
CA PHE A 610 -11.51 24.09 -8.49
C PHE A 610 -10.93 23.31 -7.29
N ASP A 611 -10.20 23.99 -6.40
CA ASP A 611 -9.86 23.45 -5.07
C ASP A 611 -10.94 23.88 -4.07
N MET A 612 -12.07 23.16 -4.00
CA MET A 612 -13.08 23.40 -2.96
C MET A 612 -12.61 22.83 -1.60
N PRO A 613 -12.55 23.63 -0.52
CA PRO A 613 -12.25 23.11 0.82
C PRO A 613 -13.45 22.35 1.36
N GLY A 614 -13.40 21.02 1.34
CA GLY A 614 -14.49 20.15 1.80
C GLY A 614 -14.66 18.85 1.02
N THR A 615 -14.02 18.72 -0.15
CA THR A 615 -14.03 17.49 -0.96
C THR A 615 -12.87 16.53 -0.61
N THR A 616 -12.26 16.68 0.57
CA THR A 616 -11.17 15.84 1.07
C THR A 616 -11.66 14.46 1.55
N ARG A 617 -12.37 13.73 0.70
CA ARG A 617 -12.74 12.34 0.95
C ARG A 617 -12.09 11.34 0.00
N ASP A 618 -11.77 11.70 -1.25
CA ASP A 618 -11.08 10.79 -2.17
C ASP A 618 -10.16 11.52 -3.15
N SER A 619 -8.88 11.14 -3.18
CA SER A 619 -7.84 11.67 -4.06
C SER A 619 -7.96 11.23 -5.53
N ILE A 620 -9.18 10.97 -6.02
CA ILE A 620 -9.44 10.25 -7.27
C ILE A 620 -9.96 11.17 -8.38
N TYR A 621 -10.62 12.28 -8.03
CA TYR A 621 -11.27 13.19 -8.98
C TYR A 621 -10.61 14.57 -8.96
N ILE A 622 -10.32 15.13 -10.14
CA ILE A 622 -9.88 16.52 -10.30
C ILE A 622 -10.88 17.24 -11.20
N ASP A 623 -11.62 18.18 -10.63
CA ASP A 623 -12.52 19.05 -11.38
C ASP A 623 -11.77 20.23 -11.98
N PHE A 624 -11.98 20.46 -13.28
CA PHE A 624 -11.42 21.60 -13.99
C PHE A 624 -12.39 22.15 -15.02
N GLU A 625 -12.29 23.44 -15.31
CA GLU A 625 -13.09 24.10 -16.33
C GLU A 625 -12.22 24.53 -17.51
N ARG A 626 -12.69 24.26 -18.74
CA ARG A 626 -12.04 24.72 -19.97
C ARG A 626 -13.09 25.25 -20.93
N GLN A 627 -12.90 26.48 -21.43
CA GLN A 627 -13.85 27.13 -22.36
C GLN A 627 -15.31 27.15 -21.86
N GLY A 628 -15.53 27.37 -20.56
CA GLY A 628 -16.88 27.40 -19.98
C GLY A 628 -17.50 26.02 -19.73
N ARG A 629 -16.78 24.92 -19.98
CA ARG A 629 -17.24 23.55 -19.77
C ARG A 629 -16.51 22.90 -18.59
N LYS A 630 -17.29 22.24 -17.73
CA LYS A 630 -16.77 21.49 -16.59
C LYS A 630 -16.35 20.09 -17.01
N TYR A 631 -15.18 19.67 -16.55
CA TYR A 631 -14.63 18.34 -16.72
C TYR A 631 -14.21 17.81 -15.37
N THR A 632 -14.27 16.49 -15.22
CA THR A 632 -13.78 15.78 -14.04
C THR A 632 -12.79 14.73 -14.51
N LEU A 633 -11.52 14.89 -14.17
CA LEU A 633 -10.52 13.89 -14.47
C LEU A 633 -10.54 12.81 -13.38
N ILE A 634 -10.88 11.59 -13.78
CA ILE A 634 -10.81 10.39 -12.95
C ILE A 634 -9.39 9.83 -13.03
N ASP A 635 -8.83 9.52 -11.88
CA ASP A 635 -7.57 8.81 -11.69
C ASP A 635 -6.32 9.67 -11.87
N THR A 636 -6.07 10.50 -10.86
CA THR A 636 -4.90 11.37 -10.79
C THR A 636 -3.88 10.92 -9.76
N ALA A 637 -3.86 9.63 -9.42
CA ALA A 637 -2.87 9.05 -8.51
C ALA A 637 -1.42 9.26 -8.98
N GLY A 638 -1.23 9.46 -10.29
CA GLY A 638 0.06 9.80 -10.92
C GLY A 638 0.37 11.30 -11.04
N LEU A 639 -0.56 12.20 -10.71
CA LEU A 639 -0.47 13.62 -11.07
C LEU A 639 -0.30 14.58 -9.91
N ARG A 640 -0.97 14.33 -8.79
CA ARG A 640 -0.66 15.04 -7.55
C ARG A 640 0.72 14.69 -6.98
N LYS A 641 1.39 13.66 -7.53
CA LYS A 641 2.78 13.27 -7.18
C LYS A 641 3.88 14.10 -7.86
N ARG A 642 3.56 15.02 -8.79
CA ARG A 642 4.60 15.74 -9.56
C ARG A 642 5.14 17.03 -8.93
N GLY A 643 4.79 17.33 -7.69
CA GLY A 643 5.49 18.32 -6.88
C GLY A 643 6.68 17.72 -6.13
N LYS A 644 7.78 17.39 -6.84
CA LYS A 644 9.07 16.89 -6.31
C LYS A 644 9.09 15.51 -5.65
N VAL A 645 8.91 14.43 -6.42
CA VAL A 645 9.44 13.08 -6.09
C VAL A 645 9.80 12.38 -7.41
N PHE A 646 10.98 11.75 -7.49
CA PHE A 646 11.39 10.96 -8.66
C PHE A 646 10.42 9.78 -8.86
N GLU A 647 10.12 9.46 -10.12
CA GLU A 647 9.21 8.39 -10.55
C GLU A 647 9.64 7.02 -9.97
N ALA A 648 9.18 6.74 -8.75
CA ALA A 648 9.05 5.41 -8.21
C ALA A 648 8.21 4.60 -9.21
N VAL A 649 8.72 3.43 -9.62
CA VAL A 649 8.07 2.52 -10.55
C VAL A 649 6.58 2.43 -10.21
N GLU A 650 5.73 3.02 -11.06
CA GLU A 650 4.28 2.93 -10.94
C GLU A 650 3.91 1.44 -11.02
N LYS A 651 3.80 0.76 -9.87
CA LYS A 651 3.18 -0.56 -9.78
C LYS A 651 1.71 -0.37 -10.04
N PHE A 652 1.36 -0.55 -11.31
CA PHE A 652 0.01 -0.48 -11.86
C PHE A 652 -0.92 -1.42 -11.09
N SER A 653 -1.93 -0.87 -10.40
CA SER A 653 -3.09 -1.69 -10.02
C SER A 653 -3.99 -1.75 -11.25
N VAL A 654 -4.02 -2.92 -11.89
CA VAL A 654 -4.91 -3.22 -13.02
C VAL A 654 -6.36 -2.95 -12.62
N VAL A 655 -6.75 -3.35 -11.40
CA VAL A 655 -8.09 -3.14 -10.85
C VAL A 655 -8.47 -1.67 -10.84
N LYS A 656 -7.58 -0.78 -10.38
CA LYS A 656 -7.86 0.66 -10.37
C LYS A 656 -8.06 1.23 -11.77
N THR A 657 -7.22 0.84 -12.73
CA THR A 657 -7.39 1.29 -14.12
C THR A 657 -8.74 0.85 -14.68
N LEU A 658 -9.16 -0.38 -14.39
CA LEU A 658 -10.47 -0.90 -14.80
C LEU A 658 -11.62 -0.15 -14.10
N GLN A 659 -11.48 0.19 -12.82
CA GLN A 659 -12.45 1.02 -12.09
C GLN A 659 -12.56 2.43 -12.70
N SER A 660 -11.43 3.07 -13.03
CA SER A 660 -11.38 4.39 -13.67
C SER A 660 -12.07 4.38 -15.03
N ILE A 661 -11.86 3.33 -15.84
CA ILE A 661 -12.59 3.11 -17.10
C ILE A 661 -14.08 2.93 -16.81
N ALA A 662 -14.43 2.13 -15.81
CA ALA A 662 -15.82 1.82 -15.49
C ALA A 662 -16.60 3.02 -14.94
N ASP A 663 -15.96 4.07 -14.42
CA ASP A 663 -16.62 5.30 -13.93
C ASP A 663 -16.56 6.47 -14.95
N ALA A 664 -15.65 6.42 -15.92
CA ALA A 664 -15.51 7.48 -16.93
C ALA A 664 -16.66 7.52 -17.94
N ASN A 665 -16.96 8.71 -18.46
CA ASN A 665 -17.80 8.86 -19.66
C ASN A 665 -16.97 8.71 -20.93
N VAL A 666 -15.80 9.36 -20.96
CA VAL A 666 -14.85 9.30 -22.07
C VAL A 666 -13.49 8.84 -21.58
N VAL A 667 -12.90 7.89 -22.29
CA VAL A 667 -11.57 7.37 -22.00
C VAL A 667 -10.61 7.82 -23.10
N ILE A 668 -9.46 8.36 -22.69
CA ILE A 668 -8.35 8.69 -23.57
C ILE A 668 -7.34 7.55 -23.47
N LEU A 669 -7.20 6.76 -24.53
CA LEU A 669 -6.16 5.74 -24.64
C LEU A 669 -4.89 6.38 -25.18
N LEU A 670 -3.87 6.47 -24.34
CA LEU A 670 -2.57 7.07 -24.67
C LEU A 670 -1.59 5.98 -25.13
N LEU A 671 -1.12 6.12 -26.36
CA LEU A 671 -0.11 5.26 -26.99
C LEU A 671 1.20 6.05 -27.13
N ASP A 672 2.33 5.36 -27.05
CA ASP A 672 3.65 5.93 -27.30
C ASP A 672 4.02 5.73 -28.77
N ALA A 673 4.32 6.81 -29.49
CA ALA A 673 4.68 6.75 -30.91
C ALA A 673 6.07 6.15 -31.16
N GLN A 674 6.97 6.15 -30.17
CA GLN A 674 8.31 5.58 -30.24
C GLN A 674 8.34 4.07 -29.97
N GLN A 675 7.23 3.52 -29.49
CA GLN A 675 7.10 2.10 -29.14
C GLN A 675 6.05 1.44 -30.02
N ASP A 676 6.19 0.13 -30.22
CA ASP A 676 5.16 -0.63 -30.91
C ASP A 676 3.89 -0.72 -30.07
N ILE A 677 2.73 -0.71 -30.75
CA ILE A 677 1.43 -1.00 -30.13
C ILE A 677 1.46 -2.46 -29.66
N SER A 678 1.36 -2.65 -28.35
CA SER A 678 1.43 -3.97 -27.72
C SER A 678 0.05 -4.62 -27.62
N GLU A 679 0.01 -5.93 -27.34
CA GLU A 679 -1.25 -6.62 -27.03
C GLU A 679 -1.95 -6.01 -25.81
N GLN A 680 -1.21 -5.47 -24.84
CA GLN A 680 -1.77 -4.79 -23.68
C GLN A 680 -2.64 -3.58 -24.07
N ASP A 681 -2.19 -2.80 -25.05
CA ASP A 681 -2.94 -1.64 -25.52
C ASP A 681 -4.26 -2.06 -26.18
N ALA A 682 -4.25 -3.18 -26.91
CA ALA A 682 -5.43 -3.77 -27.53
C ALA A 682 -6.42 -4.36 -26.50
N HIS A 683 -5.92 -4.99 -25.43
CA HIS A 683 -6.77 -5.52 -24.34
C HIS A 683 -7.45 -4.41 -23.55
N ILE A 684 -6.72 -3.35 -23.19
CA ILE A 684 -7.30 -2.18 -22.51
C ILE A 684 -8.37 -1.55 -23.41
N ALA A 685 -8.08 -1.39 -24.70
CA ALA A 685 -9.05 -0.94 -25.70
C ALA A 685 -10.31 -1.82 -25.77
N GLY A 686 -10.15 -3.14 -25.77
CA GLY A 686 -11.26 -4.10 -25.75
C GLY A 686 -12.16 -3.91 -24.54
N PHE A 687 -11.57 -3.81 -23.34
CA PHE A 687 -12.31 -3.60 -22.10
C PHE A 687 -13.10 -2.28 -22.11
N ILE A 688 -12.55 -1.20 -22.65
CA ILE A 688 -13.25 0.10 -22.78
C ILE A 688 -14.54 -0.05 -23.61
N ILE A 689 -14.49 -0.81 -24.71
CA ILE A 689 -15.65 -1.07 -25.58
C ILE A 689 -16.69 -1.94 -24.85
N GLU A 690 -16.25 -2.94 -24.12
CA GLU A 690 -17.13 -3.81 -23.33
C GLU A 690 -17.83 -3.06 -22.19
N GLN A 691 -17.17 -2.07 -21.60
CA GLN A 691 -17.79 -1.13 -20.67
C GLN A 691 -18.68 -0.10 -21.38
N GLY A 692 -18.60 -0.01 -22.71
CA GLY A 692 -19.42 0.89 -23.51
C GLY A 692 -19.03 2.34 -23.35
N ARG A 693 -17.78 2.62 -22.99
CA ARG A 693 -17.29 3.99 -22.81
C ARG A 693 -16.85 4.59 -24.13
N SER A 694 -17.05 5.89 -24.26
CA SER A 694 -16.50 6.63 -25.40
C SER A 694 -14.98 6.62 -25.38
N LEU A 695 -14.36 6.57 -26.55
CA LEU A 695 -12.92 6.39 -26.71
C LEU A 695 -12.34 7.43 -27.65
N VAL A 696 -11.22 8.02 -27.23
CA VAL A 696 -10.34 8.85 -28.07
C VAL A 696 -8.93 8.31 -27.96
N ILE A 697 -8.22 8.19 -29.09
CA ILE A 697 -6.85 7.67 -29.12
C ILE A 697 -5.88 8.85 -29.19
N GLY A 698 -4.97 8.96 -28.22
CA GLY A 698 -3.86 9.89 -28.25
C GLY A 698 -2.56 9.16 -28.55
N VAL A 699 -1.89 9.50 -29.65
CA VAL A 699 -0.56 8.99 -29.99
C VAL A 699 0.46 10.06 -29.57
N ASN A 700 1.12 9.82 -28.43
CA ASN A 700 1.99 10.77 -27.74
C ASN A 700 3.47 10.60 -28.15
N LYS A 701 4.30 11.60 -27.82
CA LYS A 701 5.73 11.67 -28.23
C LYS A 701 5.90 11.70 -29.76
N TRP A 702 4.98 12.39 -30.45
CA TRP A 702 5.01 12.53 -31.90
C TRP A 702 6.06 13.54 -32.40
N ASP A 703 6.59 14.35 -31.49
CA ASP A 703 7.69 15.28 -31.73
C ASP A 703 8.99 14.54 -32.09
N GLY A 704 9.77 15.12 -33.01
CA GLY A 704 11.10 14.61 -33.38
C GLY A 704 11.14 13.27 -34.12
N LEU A 705 10.00 12.68 -34.51
CA LEU A 705 9.98 11.40 -35.24
C LEU A 705 10.26 11.55 -36.73
N ASP A 706 11.09 10.65 -37.25
CA ASP A 706 11.35 10.48 -38.68
C ASP A 706 10.11 9.98 -39.44
N GLU A 707 10.02 10.30 -40.73
CA GLU A 707 8.85 9.96 -41.55
C GLU A 707 8.59 8.44 -41.61
N HIS A 708 9.66 7.63 -41.65
CA HIS A 708 9.53 6.18 -41.65
C HIS A 708 8.86 5.64 -40.38
N VAL A 709 9.15 6.22 -39.21
CA VAL A 709 8.53 5.84 -37.95
C VAL A 709 7.05 6.24 -37.95
N ARG A 710 6.73 7.44 -38.46
CA ARG A 710 5.35 7.93 -38.55
C ARG A 710 4.47 7.05 -39.43
N GLU A 711 4.98 6.65 -40.60
CA GLU A 711 4.27 5.74 -41.51
C GLU A 711 4.04 4.37 -40.88
N ARG A 712 5.06 3.82 -40.22
CA ARG A 712 4.96 2.53 -39.50
C ARG A 712 3.91 2.59 -38.40
N THR A 713 3.93 3.62 -37.54
CA THR A 713 2.97 3.77 -36.44
C THR A 713 1.54 3.95 -36.97
N LYS A 714 1.34 4.68 -38.09
CA LYS A 714 0.04 4.79 -38.75
C LYS A 714 -0.46 3.44 -39.28
N ALA A 715 0.41 2.68 -39.93
CA ALA A 715 0.08 1.36 -40.45
C ALA A 715 -0.25 0.37 -39.32
N ASP A 716 0.50 0.39 -38.22
CA ASP A 716 0.25 -0.46 -37.06
C ASP A 716 -1.04 -0.10 -36.34
N LEU A 717 -1.37 1.19 -36.23
CA LEU A 717 -2.66 1.63 -35.68
C LEU A 717 -3.83 1.09 -36.51
N ALA A 718 -3.78 1.26 -37.83
CA ALA A 718 -4.81 0.80 -38.75
C ALA A 718 -4.94 -0.73 -38.79
N ARG A 719 -3.85 -1.47 -38.56
CA ARG A 719 -3.83 -2.93 -38.59
C ARG A 719 -4.24 -3.56 -37.26
N LYS A 720 -3.65 -3.13 -36.14
CA LYS A 720 -3.83 -3.74 -34.81
C LYS A 720 -5.08 -3.24 -34.09
N LEU A 721 -5.47 -1.99 -34.31
CA LEU A 721 -6.61 -1.36 -33.62
C LEU A 721 -7.78 -1.04 -34.57
N LYS A 722 -7.93 -1.82 -35.66
CA LYS A 722 -9.02 -1.68 -36.65
C LYS A 722 -10.42 -1.73 -36.03
N PHE A 723 -10.61 -2.49 -34.95
CA PHE A 723 -11.89 -2.53 -34.25
C PHE A 723 -12.26 -1.19 -33.56
N LEU A 724 -11.32 -0.24 -33.50
CA LEU A 724 -11.49 1.12 -32.98
C LEU A 724 -11.72 2.18 -34.08
N ASP A 725 -12.10 1.81 -35.30
CA ASP A 725 -12.31 2.78 -36.41
C ASP A 725 -13.31 3.92 -36.09
N PHE A 726 -14.19 3.72 -35.09
CA PHE A 726 -15.10 4.77 -34.62
C PHE A 726 -14.42 5.83 -33.74
N ALA A 727 -13.27 5.54 -33.16
CA ALA A 727 -12.52 6.43 -32.28
C ALA A 727 -11.55 7.30 -33.10
N LYS A 728 -11.54 8.61 -32.84
CA LYS A 728 -10.61 9.52 -33.50
C LYS A 728 -9.21 9.40 -32.89
N SER A 729 -8.19 9.28 -33.74
CA SER A 729 -6.79 9.34 -33.35
C SER A 729 -6.24 10.76 -33.47
N HIS A 730 -5.45 11.16 -32.47
CA HIS A 730 -4.76 12.44 -32.43
C HIS A 730 -3.28 12.23 -32.18
N TYR A 731 -2.44 12.84 -33.01
CA TYR A 731 -1.00 12.85 -32.83
C TYR A 731 -0.63 14.06 -31.98
N ILE A 732 -0.06 13.82 -30.80
CA ILE A 732 0.19 14.84 -29.80
C ILE A 732 1.62 14.78 -29.27
N SER A 733 2.07 15.90 -28.73
CA SER A 733 3.22 15.95 -27.84
C SER A 733 2.78 16.59 -26.53
N ALA A 734 2.68 15.77 -25.49
CA ALA A 734 2.32 16.25 -24.15
C ALA A 734 3.41 17.17 -23.56
N ALA A 735 4.68 16.94 -23.91
CA ALA A 735 5.80 17.77 -23.44
C ALA A 735 5.77 19.16 -24.10
N GLU A 736 5.63 19.21 -25.42
CA GLU A 736 5.58 20.45 -26.22
C GLU A 736 4.17 21.07 -26.28
N LYS A 737 3.21 20.54 -25.51
CA LYS A 737 1.80 20.97 -25.46
C LYS A 737 1.11 21.08 -26.83
N THR A 738 1.54 20.27 -27.81
CA THR A 738 1.04 20.32 -29.19
C THR A 738 -0.04 19.27 -29.42
N GLY A 739 -1.12 19.64 -30.13
CA GLY A 739 -2.22 18.73 -30.51
C GLY A 739 -3.27 18.47 -29.40
N ILE A 740 -3.03 18.92 -28.17
CA ILE A 740 -3.91 18.69 -27.01
C ILE A 740 -5.30 19.32 -27.19
N GLY A 741 -5.38 20.53 -27.78
CA GLY A 741 -6.67 21.18 -28.03
C GLY A 741 -7.58 20.39 -28.98
N ALA A 742 -7.02 19.70 -29.98
CA ALA A 742 -7.78 18.86 -30.91
C ALA A 742 -8.27 17.56 -30.23
N LEU A 743 -7.45 17.01 -29.34
CA LEU A 743 -7.80 15.87 -28.50
C LEU A 743 -9.04 16.17 -27.64
N ILE A 744 -9.05 17.29 -26.91
CA ILE A 744 -10.18 17.66 -26.03
C ILE A 744 -11.45 17.97 -26.83
N ARG A 745 -11.37 18.64 -27.98
CA ARG A 745 -12.55 18.81 -28.86
C ARG A 745 -13.15 17.47 -29.30
N SER A 746 -12.32 16.44 -29.45
CA SER A 746 -12.80 15.10 -29.79
C SER A 746 -13.39 14.37 -28.59
N VAL A 747 -12.90 14.65 -27.38
CA VAL A 747 -13.54 14.19 -26.12
C VAL A 747 -14.95 14.78 -26.01
N ASP A 748 -15.12 16.08 -26.26
CA ASP A 748 -16.43 16.73 -26.28
C ASP A 748 -17.37 16.12 -27.32
N ALA A 749 -16.87 15.89 -28.54
CA ALA A 749 -17.65 15.28 -29.60
C ALA A 749 -18.05 13.84 -29.25
N ALA A 750 -17.15 13.06 -28.66
CA ALA A 750 -17.40 11.68 -28.26
C ALA A 750 -18.40 11.59 -27.08
N TYR A 751 -18.35 12.55 -26.15
CA TYR A 751 -19.33 12.67 -25.08
C TYR A 751 -20.72 13.04 -25.62
N ALA A 752 -20.79 14.06 -26.49
CA ALA A 752 -22.03 14.49 -27.12
C ALA A 752 -22.67 13.38 -27.96
N ALA A 753 -21.86 12.60 -28.68
CA ALA A 753 -22.32 11.43 -29.42
C ALA A 753 -22.88 10.33 -28.50
N ALA A 754 -22.24 10.06 -27.38
CA ALA A 754 -22.68 9.04 -26.42
C ALA A 754 -23.99 9.40 -25.71
N MET A 755 -24.20 10.69 -25.45
CA MET A 755 -25.39 11.25 -24.81
C MET A 755 -26.46 11.72 -25.81
N ALA A 756 -26.27 11.45 -27.11
CA ALA A 756 -27.19 11.90 -28.14
C ALA A 756 -28.59 11.27 -27.93
N LYS A 757 -29.63 12.10 -27.93
CA LYS A 757 -31.02 11.64 -28.02
C LYS A 757 -31.29 11.22 -29.47
N LEU A 758 -31.70 9.97 -29.66
CA LEU A 758 -31.96 9.37 -30.97
C LEU A 758 -33.47 9.19 -31.14
N PRO A 759 -34.18 10.09 -31.86
CA PRO A 759 -35.63 10.00 -31.99
C PRO A 759 -36.06 8.73 -32.72
N THR A 760 -36.99 7.97 -32.13
CA THR A 760 -37.58 6.74 -32.68
C THR A 760 -38.00 6.84 -34.16
N PRO A 761 -38.66 7.93 -34.63
CA PRO A 761 -39.02 8.06 -36.04
C PRO A 761 -37.81 8.12 -36.98
N LYS A 762 -36.74 8.82 -36.57
CA LYS A 762 -35.50 8.94 -37.35
C LYS A 762 -34.72 7.63 -37.34
N LEU A 763 -34.67 6.94 -36.20
CA LEU A 763 -34.07 5.61 -36.07
C LEU A 763 -34.78 4.58 -36.96
N THR A 764 -36.11 4.59 -36.96
CA THR A 764 -36.91 3.66 -37.75
C THR A 764 -36.77 3.93 -39.25
N ARG A 765 -36.71 5.19 -39.68
CA ARG A 765 -36.40 5.53 -41.08
C ARG A 765 -35.01 5.03 -41.49
N ALA A 766 -33.98 5.33 -40.70
CA ALA A 766 -32.62 4.87 -40.96
C ALA A 766 -32.51 3.32 -41.01
N LEU A 767 -33.28 2.62 -40.17
CA LEU A 767 -33.39 1.16 -40.22
C LEU A 767 -33.99 0.68 -41.55
N ILE A 768 -35.11 1.27 -41.97
CA ILE A 768 -35.79 0.91 -43.21
C ILE A 768 -34.86 1.14 -44.40
N ASP A 769 -34.19 2.29 -44.45
CA ASP A 769 -33.24 2.64 -45.52
C ASP A 769 -32.06 1.65 -45.58
N ALA A 770 -31.52 1.26 -44.41
CA ALA A 770 -30.45 0.26 -44.34
C ALA A 770 -30.91 -1.13 -44.81
N VAL A 771 -32.12 -1.55 -44.44
CA VAL A 771 -32.69 -2.84 -44.86
C VAL A 771 -33.00 -2.85 -46.36
N GLN A 772 -33.44 -1.72 -46.92
CA GLN A 772 -33.66 -1.57 -48.36
C GLN A 772 -32.35 -1.68 -49.14
N PHE A 773 -31.29 -1.03 -48.66
CA PHE A 773 -29.96 -1.11 -49.27
C PHE A 773 -29.38 -2.52 -49.21
N GLN A 774 -29.47 -3.17 -48.05
CA GLN A 774 -28.99 -4.54 -47.88
C GLN A 774 -29.95 -5.34 -46.99
N GLN A 775 -30.65 -6.30 -47.58
CA GLN A 775 -31.59 -7.14 -46.85
C GLN A 775 -30.88 -8.21 -46.01
N PRO A 776 -31.44 -8.59 -44.84
CA PRO A 776 -30.89 -9.68 -44.05
C PRO A 776 -31.01 -11.01 -44.80
N ARG A 777 -29.99 -11.87 -44.64
CA ARG A 777 -30.00 -13.22 -45.22
C ARG A 777 -31.17 -14.02 -44.64
N ARG A 778 -31.70 -14.93 -45.44
CA ARG A 778 -32.70 -15.91 -44.98
C ARG A 778 -31.98 -17.00 -44.17
N ARG A 779 -32.61 -17.47 -43.10
CA ARG A 779 -32.20 -18.67 -42.36
C ARG A 779 -33.39 -19.61 -42.32
N GLY A 780 -33.33 -20.69 -43.10
CA GLY A 780 -34.50 -21.54 -43.36
C GLY A 780 -35.56 -20.83 -44.22
N PRO A 781 -36.87 -21.09 -44.01
CA PRO A 781 -37.95 -20.55 -44.85
C PRO A 781 -38.31 -19.10 -44.55
N VAL A 782 -37.89 -18.54 -43.41
CA VAL A 782 -38.30 -17.20 -42.95
C VAL A 782 -37.17 -16.18 -43.11
N ARG A 783 -37.49 -15.03 -43.69
CA ARG A 783 -36.59 -13.86 -43.67
C ARG A 783 -36.84 -13.04 -42.40
N PRO A 784 -35.80 -12.68 -41.62
CA PRO A 784 -35.94 -11.74 -40.51
C PRO A 784 -36.58 -10.44 -40.97
N LYS A 785 -37.59 -9.97 -40.23
CA LYS A 785 -38.31 -8.72 -40.54
C LYS A 785 -38.07 -7.72 -39.41
N LEU A 786 -37.26 -6.71 -39.67
CA LEU A 786 -36.97 -5.60 -38.77
C LEU A 786 -38.07 -4.53 -38.97
N ARG A 787 -38.88 -4.26 -37.94
CA ARG A 787 -40.09 -3.42 -38.05
C ARG A 787 -39.84 -1.97 -37.64
N TYR A 788 -39.29 -1.76 -36.45
CA TYR A 788 -39.01 -0.42 -35.94
C TYR A 788 -37.87 -0.46 -34.92
N ALA A 789 -37.26 0.70 -34.66
CA ALA A 789 -36.15 0.86 -33.74
C ALA A 789 -36.37 2.04 -32.80
N HIS A 790 -36.03 1.88 -31.52
CA HIS A 790 -36.05 2.95 -30.52
C HIS A 790 -34.76 2.94 -29.68
N GLN A 791 -34.48 4.03 -28.98
CA GLN A 791 -33.33 4.14 -28.09
C GLN A 791 -33.64 3.46 -26.74
N GLY A 792 -32.81 2.49 -26.35
CA GLY A 792 -32.91 1.77 -25.07
C GLY A 792 -31.96 2.28 -23.98
N GLY A 793 -30.96 3.09 -24.31
CA GLY A 793 -29.98 3.61 -23.37
C GLY A 793 -29.09 4.71 -23.96
N GLN A 794 -28.40 5.44 -23.07
CA GLN A 794 -27.44 6.50 -23.37
C GLN A 794 -26.12 6.20 -22.64
N ASN A 795 -24.98 6.44 -23.29
CA ASN A 795 -23.63 6.16 -22.77
C ASN A 795 -23.34 4.69 -22.34
N PRO A 796 -23.28 3.73 -23.28
CA PRO A 796 -23.32 3.92 -24.73
C PRO A 796 -24.74 4.03 -25.30
N PRO A 797 -24.94 4.61 -26.49
CA PRO A 797 -26.21 4.54 -27.19
C PRO A 797 -26.60 3.08 -27.46
N ILE A 798 -27.77 2.66 -26.95
CA ILE A 798 -28.36 1.34 -27.22
C ILE A 798 -29.55 1.54 -28.16
N ILE A 799 -29.55 0.88 -29.31
CA ILE A 799 -30.69 0.85 -30.24
C ILE A 799 -31.35 -0.52 -30.12
N VAL A 800 -32.62 -0.51 -29.72
CA VAL A 800 -33.43 -1.72 -29.60
C VAL A 800 -34.29 -1.85 -30.85
N ILE A 801 -34.08 -2.91 -31.62
CA ILE A 801 -34.79 -3.20 -32.86
C ILE A 801 -35.82 -4.30 -32.62
N HIS A 802 -37.06 -4.02 -32.98
CA HIS A 802 -38.18 -4.94 -32.86
C HIS A 802 -38.55 -5.55 -34.20
N GLY A 803 -39.04 -6.78 -34.17
CA GLY A 803 -39.34 -7.52 -35.38
C GLY A 803 -39.62 -8.99 -35.17
N ASN A 804 -39.60 -9.74 -36.27
CA ASN A 804 -39.89 -11.17 -36.32
C ASN A 804 -38.66 -11.95 -36.77
N ALA A 805 -38.45 -13.13 -36.19
CA ALA A 805 -37.34 -14.04 -36.49
C ALA A 805 -35.97 -13.34 -36.40
N LEU A 806 -35.78 -12.49 -35.39
CA LEU A 806 -34.54 -11.72 -35.22
C LEU A 806 -33.35 -12.58 -34.76
N ASP A 807 -33.61 -13.75 -34.18
CA ASP A 807 -32.59 -14.73 -33.77
C ASP A 807 -31.82 -15.32 -34.97
N ALA A 808 -32.31 -15.06 -36.19
CA ALA A 808 -31.65 -15.42 -37.44
C ALA A 808 -30.75 -14.31 -38.01
N ILE A 809 -30.66 -13.13 -37.36
CA ILE A 809 -29.71 -12.08 -37.74
C ILE A 809 -28.29 -12.49 -37.33
N THR A 810 -27.35 -12.42 -38.27
CA THR A 810 -25.94 -12.72 -37.99
C THR A 810 -25.19 -11.50 -37.42
N ASP A 811 -24.11 -11.74 -36.68
CA ASP A 811 -23.26 -10.67 -36.15
C ASP A 811 -22.69 -9.76 -37.24
N THR A 812 -22.40 -10.32 -38.43
CA THR A 812 -21.97 -9.53 -39.59
C THR A 812 -23.02 -8.51 -40.00
N TYR A 813 -24.30 -8.90 -40.02
CA TYR A 813 -25.39 -7.99 -40.37
C TYR A 813 -25.66 -6.97 -39.26
N LYS A 814 -25.49 -7.38 -37.99
CA LYS A 814 -25.52 -6.46 -36.84
C LYS A 814 -24.45 -5.37 -36.97
N ARG A 815 -23.20 -5.71 -37.29
CA ARG A 815 -22.11 -4.74 -37.52
C ARG A 815 -22.39 -3.80 -38.71
N TYR A 816 -23.02 -4.32 -39.77
CA TYR A 816 -23.48 -3.49 -40.89
C TYR A 816 -24.49 -2.42 -40.43
N LEU A 817 -25.50 -2.82 -39.67
CA LEU A 817 -26.48 -1.87 -39.10
C LEU A 817 -25.80 -0.87 -38.16
N GLU A 818 -24.87 -1.32 -37.32
CA GLU A 818 -24.09 -0.44 -36.44
C GLU A 818 -23.30 0.60 -37.25
N GLY A 819 -22.70 0.23 -38.38
CA GLY A 819 -22.05 1.18 -39.30
C GLY A 819 -23.02 2.23 -39.84
N ARG A 820 -24.15 1.80 -40.39
CA ARG A 820 -25.17 2.70 -40.98
C ARG A 820 -25.77 3.66 -39.96
N PHE A 821 -26.07 3.18 -38.76
CA PHE A 821 -26.56 4.05 -37.68
C PHE A 821 -25.49 5.03 -37.22
N ARG A 822 -24.22 4.60 -37.08
CA ARG A 822 -23.12 5.51 -36.73
C ARG A 822 -22.95 6.63 -37.76
N GLU A 823 -22.97 6.33 -39.04
CA GLU A 823 -22.91 7.32 -40.13
C GLU A 823 -24.09 8.29 -40.08
N THR A 824 -25.33 7.76 -40.01
CA THR A 824 -26.56 8.56 -40.10
C THR A 824 -26.72 9.54 -38.93
N PHE A 825 -26.24 9.15 -37.74
CA PHE A 825 -26.37 9.95 -36.52
C PHE A 825 -25.06 10.63 -36.09
N GLY A 826 -23.98 10.49 -36.87
CA GLY A 826 -22.69 11.13 -36.57
C GLY A 826 -22.09 10.69 -35.24
N LEU A 827 -22.25 9.41 -34.88
CA LEU A 827 -21.84 8.86 -33.58
C LEU A 827 -20.33 8.57 -33.52
N ALA A 828 -19.52 9.61 -33.72
CA ALA A 828 -18.06 9.51 -33.66
C ALA A 828 -17.58 9.39 -32.20
N GLY A 829 -16.62 8.50 -31.94
CA GLY A 829 -15.97 8.34 -30.65
C GLY A 829 -16.75 7.54 -29.61
N THR A 830 -17.94 7.02 -29.93
CA THR A 830 -18.74 6.19 -29.00
C THR A 830 -19.07 4.82 -29.60
N PRO A 831 -18.97 3.72 -28.84
CA PRO A 831 -19.44 2.42 -29.31
C PRO A 831 -20.98 2.40 -29.35
N LEU A 832 -21.55 1.82 -30.43
CA LEU A 832 -22.99 1.66 -30.60
C LEU A 832 -23.40 0.22 -30.30
N ARG A 833 -24.46 0.02 -29.52
CA ARG A 833 -25.01 -1.32 -29.23
C ARG A 833 -26.36 -1.51 -29.89
N ILE A 834 -26.54 -2.63 -30.59
CA ILE A 834 -27.84 -3.06 -31.10
C ILE A 834 -28.35 -4.26 -30.31
N GLU A 835 -29.56 -4.15 -29.79
CA GLU A 835 -30.32 -5.24 -29.19
C GLU A 835 -31.51 -5.60 -30.06
N PHE A 836 -31.76 -6.90 -30.23
CA PHE A 836 -32.92 -7.39 -30.95
C PHE A 836 -33.97 -7.88 -29.97
N ARG A 837 -35.21 -7.43 -30.13
CA ARG A 837 -36.36 -7.90 -29.35
C ARG A 837 -37.41 -8.50 -30.27
N SER A 838 -37.45 -9.82 -30.31
CA SER A 838 -38.51 -10.56 -31.00
C SER A 838 -39.79 -10.52 -30.16
N SER A 839 -40.94 -10.25 -30.78
CA SER A 839 -42.23 -10.49 -30.13
C SER A 839 -42.42 -11.99 -29.94
N ARG A 840 -42.77 -12.43 -28.72
CA ARG A 840 -43.11 -13.83 -28.43
C ARG A 840 -44.24 -14.24 -29.37
N ASN A 841 -44.05 -15.30 -30.16
CA ASN A 841 -45.11 -15.80 -31.05
C ASN A 841 -46.16 -16.51 -30.19
N PRO A 842 -47.38 -15.98 -30.02
CA PRO A 842 -48.40 -16.58 -29.16
C PRO A 842 -48.94 -17.92 -29.71
N TYR A 843 -48.47 -18.37 -30.88
CA TYR A 843 -48.85 -19.64 -31.51
C TYR A 843 -47.73 -20.70 -31.51
N ALA A 844 -46.57 -20.44 -30.87
CA ALA A 844 -45.44 -21.38 -30.89
C ALA A 844 -45.65 -22.64 -30.04
N ASP A 845 -46.59 -22.62 -29.09
CA ASP A 845 -46.89 -23.74 -28.19
C ASP A 845 -48.15 -24.53 -28.63
N LYS A 846 -48.53 -24.47 -29.91
CA LYS A 846 -49.79 -25.06 -30.42
C LYS A 846 -49.66 -26.25 -31.37
N ASP A 847 -48.47 -26.82 -31.52
CA ASP A 847 -48.27 -28.11 -32.22
C ASP A 847 -47.67 -29.16 -31.28
#